data_AF-A0A7Y9DNK1-F1
#
_entry.id   AF-A0A7Y9DNK1-F1
#
_cell.length_a   1.000
_cell.length_b   1.000
_cell.length_c   1.000
_cell.angle_alpha   90.00
_cell.angle_beta   90.00
_cell.angle_gamma   90.00
#
_symmetry.space_group_name_H-M   'P 1'
#
loop_
_entity.id
_entity.type
_entity.pdbx_description
1 polymer ?
#
loop_
_entity_poly.entity_id
_entity_poly.type
_entity_poly.pdbx_seq_one_letter_code
_entity_poly.pdbx_strand_id
1 'polypeptide(L)'
;MSPATSRNPVIDLLRSLGLLRVVAWHAVAAPWITWLLPAVPLLFFCSGYLLGARQTPGASVLLDRLRRILVPLWFFGASLGIAAVLFATWSDVEVPFPGWRQVLPWILPLADPLSPGVDGGWLSSHLWYVRAHVWFLLTSPLLRRLAARPAVGCAVLAAAAVGLELFEHFQPVHRSGLTSGLGDYCCYGVFVVLGIAAGRRGDWPTPNPARRHSLLLAVCGAVLMGGALLWSRTSWWQGQPVTASWITLVLTGGAWLALLTSCSPLVLRCARAAAVRRATTLVSGRAMTIYLWHPVAILLVGTLLGISTGHRSGALLLGGTVVLTAVAVLAFGWVEDVAAVRSVRVVPLPGRPRAAGAAALRAVVGASVPLAVVCVLLTQVFSARALAALPPPSGRVVVGTPDDDTSGRLAPRSAPLADLPSGDLRTALQEWGAASPMVDRAEVTVRSGQSTWSGTYVRGGQVGPADGARQDWLSVSKTVTAAVVLEQVAAGRLQLDEPVPDVPGIDATRFGARPTVRQLLSHTSGLGGPQDSPAWNALTSYTPQSYLQLSLDQPRVDGYRYSTANYLWLSLAAQEVTGESWPALVDRISARAGTPSLHADKPAVPGWVGQGSGDVTGTASDLTRFYDALLVQRTLLPADLVDRMTTLDAQDGGLGVWAYCPCWTGADGVRHAEGYGHFSAIAQVVAYPEQELTVSVRLELSYEDPNNIAPLASRALVEALAGR
;
A
#
# COMPACT_ATOMS: atom_id res chain seq x y z
N MET A 1 2.07 -30.37 42.60
CA MET A 1 2.27 -28.92 42.41
C MET A 1 3.29 -28.72 41.30
N SER A 2 2.86 -28.51 40.05
CA SER A 2 3.77 -28.20 38.95
C SER A 2 4.44 -26.84 39.24
N PRO A 3 5.77 -26.70 39.11
CA PRO A 3 6.42 -25.44 39.40
C PRO A 3 5.85 -24.40 38.45
N ALA A 4 5.30 -23.33 39.01
CA ALA A 4 4.88 -22.17 38.25
C ALA A 4 6.08 -21.74 37.39
N THR A 5 6.02 -21.94 36.07
CA THR A 5 7.07 -21.56 35.13
C THR A 5 7.44 -20.10 35.42
N SER A 6 8.61 -19.90 36.01
CA SER A 6 9.07 -18.58 36.45
C SER A 6 9.08 -17.65 35.24
N ARG A 7 8.34 -16.55 35.31
CA ARG A 7 8.37 -15.50 34.28
C ARG A 7 9.83 -15.08 34.05
N ASN A 8 10.30 -15.18 32.81
CA ASN A 8 11.62 -14.72 32.45
C ASN A 8 11.59 -13.20 32.25
N PRO A 9 12.25 -12.41 33.12
CA PRO A 9 12.16 -10.95 33.08
C PRO A 9 12.74 -10.35 31.80
N VAL A 10 13.69 -11.03 31.15
CA VAL A 10 14.28 -10.57 29.87
C VAL A 10 13.26 -10.67 28.75
N ILE A 11 12.50 -11.76 28.70
CA ILE A 11 11.48 -11.95 27.66
C ILE A 11 10.34 -10.94 27.83
N ASP A 12 9.93 -10.67 29.07
CA ASP A 12 8.94 -9.62 29.36
C ASP A 12 9.49 -8.22 28.96
N LEU A 13 10.78 -7.95 29.18
CA LEU A 13 11.42 -6.71 28.74
C LEU A 13 11.43 -6.58 27.21
N LEU A 14 11.94 -7.59 26.49
CA LEU A 14 12.05 -7.56 25.04
C LEU A 14 10.68 -7.45 24.36
N ARG A 15 9.68 -8.18 24.87
CA ARG A 15 8.31 -8.09 24.37
C ARG A 15 7.72 -6.69 24.58
N SER A 16 7.96 -6.09 25.75
CA SER A 16 7.47 -4.74 26.05
C SER A 16 8.16 -3.69 25.18
N LEU A 17 9.48 -3.76 25.03
CA LEU A 17 10.23 -2.86 24.16
C LEU A 17 9.80 -2.99 22.69
N GLY A 18 9.63 -4.23 22.20
CA GLY A 18 9.13 -4.47 20.86
C GLY A 18 7.76 -3.83 20.63
N LEU A 19 6.81 -4.07 21.54
CA LEU A 19 5.46 -3.51 21.44
C LEU A 19 5.45 -1.98 21.49
N LEU A 20 6.16 -1.37 22.45
CA LEU A 20 6.25 0.09 22.55
C LEU A 20 6.91 0.71 21.31
N ARG A 21 7.91 0.04 20.74
CA ARG A 21 8.59 0.50 19.53
C ARG A 21 7.71 0.35 18.29
N VAL A 22 6.80 -0.63 18.23
CA VAL A 22 5.75 -0.73 17.20
C VAL A 22 4.82 0.48 17.28
N VAL A 23 4.32 0.80 18.47
CA VAL A 23 3.46 1.99 18.68
C VAL A 23 4.19 3.27 18.27
N ALA A 24 5.46 3.41 18.65
CA ALA A 24 6.26 4.58 18.27
C ALA A 24 6.48 4.70 16.75
N TRP A 25 6.69 3.58 16.06
CA TRP A 25 6.80 3.55 14.61
C TRP A 25 5.48 3.99 13.94
N HIS A 26 4.33 3.49 14.40
CA HIS A 26 3.04 3.85 13.81
C HIS A 26 2.63 5.30 14.08
N ALA A 27 3.02 5.86 15.24
CA ALA A 27 2.70 7.24 15.59
C ALA A 27 3.64 8.27 14.93
N VAL A 28 4.92 7.95 14.72
CA VAL A 28 5.94 8.93 14.28
C VAL A 28 6.39 8.72 12.84
N ALA A 29 6.30 7.49 12.32
CA ALA A 29 6.69 7.10 10.97
C ALA A 29 8.13 7.44 10.55
N ALA A 30 9.03 7.71 11.51
CA ALA A 30 10.40 8.07 11.21
C ALA A 30 11.24 6.83 10.82
N PRO A 31 11.72 6.69 9.56
CA PRO A 31 12.33 5.45 9.06
C PRO A 31 13.55 5.00 9.87
N TRP A 32 14.34 5.93 10.41
CA TRP A 32 15.52 5.62 11.21
C TRP A 32 15.20 4.85 12.50
N ILE A 33 13.99 5.00 13.07
CA ILE A 33 13.55 4.23 14.25
C ILE A 33 13.55 2.73 13.92
N THR A 34 13.41 2.36 12.65
CA THR A 34 13.40 0.95 12.23
C THR A 34 14.71 0.21 12.36
N TRP A 35 15.82 0.95 12.36
CA TRP A 35 17.16 0.44 12.66
C TRP A 35 17.40 0.21 14.15
N LEU A 36 16.69 0.96 14.99
CA LEU A 36 16.77 0.84 16.45
C LEU A 36 15.80 -0.23 16.92
N LEU A 37 16.35 -1.39 17.30
CA LEU A 37 15.62 -2.49 17.91
C LEU A 37 14.46 -2.99 16.99
N PRO A 38 14.72 -3.95 16.08
CA PRO A 38 13.74 -4.46 15.13
C PRO A 38 12.63 -5.21 15.89
N ALA A 39 11.53 -4.50 16.13
CA ALA A 39 10.52 -4.94 17.09
C ALA A 39 9.86 -6.24 16.70
N VAL A 40 9.47 -6.40 15.43
CA VAL A 40 8.71 -7.58 15.00
C VAL A 40 9.54 -8.87 15.06
N PRO A 41 10.80 -8.91 14.57
CA PRO A 41 11.72 -10.02 14.84
C PRO A 41 11.83 -10.40 16.31
N LEU A 42 11.97 -9.42 17.22
CA LEU A 42 12.09 -9.66 18.65
C LEU A 42 10.79 -10.22 19.26
N LEU A 43 9.64 -9.71 18.84
CA LEU A 43 8.34 -10.20 19.27
C LEU A 43 8.14 -11.66 18.86
N PHE A 44 8.49 -12.03 17.62
CA PHE A 44 8.42 -13.41 17.16
C PHE A 44 9.45 -14.32 17.84
N PHE A 45 10.64 -13.82 18.14
CA PHE A 45 11.60 -14.52 19.00
C PHE A 45 10.99 -14.83 20.39
N CYS A 46 10.36 -13.84 21.02
CA CYS A 46 9.72 -14.02 22.33
C CYS A 46 8.59 -15.06 22.27
N SER A 47 7.76 -15.00 21.21
CA SER A 47 6.71 -16.00 20.96
C SER A 47 7.30 -17.41 20.79
N GLY A 48 8.38 -17.55 20.03
CA GLY A 48 9.15 -18.79 19.90
C GLY A 48 9.70 -19.29 21.23
N TYR A 49 10.29 -18.42 22.06
CA TYR A 49 10.80 -18.77 23.38
C TYR A 49 9.70 -19.36 24.28
N LEU A 50 8.54 -18.70 24.32
CA LEU A 50 7.40 -19.18 25.10
C LEU A 50 6.83 -20.51 24.59
N LEU A 51 6.99 -20.82 23.30
CA LEU A 51 6.70 -22.14 22.76
C LEU A 51 7.76 -23.13 23.25
N GLY A 52 9.04 -22.83 23.06
CA GLY A 52 10.16 -23.72 23.44
C GLY A 52 10.23 -24.07 24.92
N ALA A 53 9.86 -23.15 25.81
CA ALA A 53 9.94 -23.30 27.27
C ALA A 53 8.98 -24.33 27.88
N ARG A 54 8.04 -24.87 27.09
CA ARG A 54 7.16 -25.98 27.52
C ARG A 54 7.49 -27.24 26.73
N GLN A 55 7.56 -28.38 27.44
CA GLN A 55 7.57 -29.70 26.81
C GLN A 55 6.29 -29.87 25.98
N THR A 56 6.43 -30.45 24.79
CA THR A 56 5.45 -30.59 23.69
C THR A 56 4.02 -30.14 24.03
N PRO A 57 3.54 -29.01 23.47
CA PRO A 57 2.21 -28.50 23.77
C PRO A 57 1.16 -29.46 23.21
N GLY A 58 0.37 -30.07 24.09
CA GLY A 58 -0.83 -30.79 23.69
C GLY A 58 -1.87 -29.86 23.06
N ALA A 59 -2.89 -30.43 22.41
CA ALA A 59 -3.96 -29.68 21.75
C ALA A 59 -4.61 -28.63 22.68
N SER A 60 -4.80 -28.97 23.96
CA SER A 60 -5.34 -28.06 24.97
C SER A 60 -4.50 -26.79 25.16
N VAL A 61 -3.17 -26.88 25.08
CA VAL A 61 -2.27 -25.72 25.22
C VAL A 61 -2.33 -24.82 24.00
N LEU A 62 -2.49 -25.40 22.80
CA LEU A 62 -2.64 -24.64 21.55
C LEU A 62 -3.99 -23.92 21.54
N LEU A 63 -5.07 -24.60 21.93
CA LEU A 63 -6.40 -24.00 22.09
C LEU A 63 -6.38 -22.86 23.12
N ASP A 64 -5.68 -23.04 24.24
CA ASP A 64 -5.56 -22.00 25.27
C ASP A 64 -4.85 -20.74 24.74
N ARG A 65 -3.87 -20.91 23.86
CA ARG A 65 -3.16 -19.80 23.21
C ARG A 65 -3.97 -19.15 22.11
N LEU A 66 -4.65 -19.94 21.28
CA LEU A 66 -5.56 -19.42 20.27
C LEU A 66 -6.66 -18.58 20.93
N ARG A 67 -7.29 -19.08 22.00
CA ARG A 67 -8.29 -18.31 22.75
C ARG A 67 -7.78 -16.95 23.24
N ARG A 68 -6.54 -16.90 23.75
CA ARG A 68 -5.90 -15.65 24.22
C ARG A 68 -5.62 -14.63 23.12
N ILE A 69 -5.62 -15.06 21.85
CA ILE A 69 -5.46 -14.21 20.67
C ILE A 69 -6.83 -13.85 20.08
N LEU A 70 -7.67 -14.86 19.88
CA LEU A 70 -8.94 -14.75 19.16
C LEU A 70 -9.99 -13.96 19.95
N VAL A 71 -10.10 -14.13 21.27
CA VAL A 71 -11.13 -13.42 22.06
C VAL A 71 -10.93 -11.89 22.03
N PRO A 72 -9.72 -11.33 22.26
CA PRO A 72 -9.48 -9.90 22.04
C PRO A 72 -9.71 -9.44 20.60
N LEU A 73 -9.32 -10.26 19.60
CA LEU A 73 -9.54 -9.96 18.19
C LEU A 73 -11.04 -9.87 17.86
N TRP A 74 -11.85 -10.81 18.34
CA TRP A 74 -13.30 -10.83 18.12
C TRP A 74 -13.98 -9.63 18.76
N PHE A 75 -13.54 -9.24 19.97
CA PHE A 75 -14.05 -8.04 20.62
C PHE A 75 -13.75 -6.77 19.79
N PHE A 76 -12.52 -6.65 19.29
CA PHE A 76 -12.13 -5.53 18.42
C PHE A 76 -12.89 -5.54 17.09
N GLY A 77 -12.94 -6.69 16.41
CA GLY A 77 -13.64 -6.86 15.13
C GLY A 77 -15.14 -6.63 15.22
N ALA A 78 -15.79 -7.09 16.29
CA ALA A 78 -17.20 -6.79 16.55
C ALA A 78 -17.43 -5.28 16.76
N SER A 79 -16.53 -4.62 17.49
CA SER A 79 -16.60 -3.16 17.69
C SER A 79 -16.46 -2.40 16.37
N LEU A 80 -15.55 -2.85 15.50
CA LEU A 80 -15.34 -2.29 14.17
C LEU A 80 -16.55 -2.51 13.25
N GLY A 81 -17.09 -3.73 13.22
CA GLY A 81 -18.27 -4.06 12.42
C GLY A 81 -19.52 -3.28 12.86
N ILE A 82 -19.78 -3.17 14.16
CA ILE A 82 -20.91 -2.39 14.68
C ILE A 82 -20.72 -0.90 14.35
N ALA A 83 -19.51 -0.35 14.54
CA ALA A 83 -19.22 1.04 14.21
C ALA A 83 -19.40 1.32 12.71
N ALA A 84 -18.97 0.41 11.83
CA ALA A 84 -19.16 0.55 10.40
C ALA A 84 -20.64 0.54 10.00
N VAL A 85 -21.46 -0.35 10.59
CA VAL A 85 -22.92 -0.36 10.35
C VAL A 85 -23.58 0.92 10.84
N LEU A 86 -23.24 1.38 12.05
CA LEU A 86 -23.78 2.63 12.59
C LEU A 86 -23.39 3.85 11.74
N PHE A 87 -22.14 3.88 11.26
CA PHE A 87 -21.66 4.91 10.35
C PHE A 87 -22.48 4.89 9.05
N ALA A 88 -22.58 3.73 8.38
CA ALA A 88 -23.38 3.53 7.17
C ALA A 88 -24.82 4.05 7.32
N THR A 89 -25.46 3.72 8.45
CA THR A 89 -26.83 4.16 8.73
C THR A 89 -26.97 5.66 9.00
N TRP A 90 -25.89 6.33 9.39
CA TRP A 90 -25.90 7.76 9.71
C TRP A 90 -25.45 8.64 8.54
N SER A 91 -24.51 8.15 7.71
CA SER A 91 -23.89 8.91 6.63
C SER A 91 -24.50 8.66 5.24
N ASP A 92 -25.56 7.84 5.13
CA ASP A 92 -26.14 7.38 3.86
C ASP A 92 -25.12 6.73 2.89
N VAL A 93 -23.97 6.27 3.42
CA VAL A 93 -22.95 5.55 2.65
C VAL A 93 -23.28 4.06 2.65
N GLU A 94 -23.40 3.45 1.47
CA GLU A 94 -23.52 1.99 1.35
C GLU A 94 -22.21 1.32 1.80
N VAL A 95 -22.22 0.68 2.98
CA VAL A 95 -21.15 -0.22 3.39
C VAL A 95 -21.49 -1.62 2.90
N PRO A 96 -20.74 -2.20 1.95
CA PRO A 96 -21.02 -3.54 1.43
C PRO A 96 -21.07 -4.54 2.59
N PHE A 97 -22.14 -5.31 2.69
CA PHE A 97 -22.20 -6.38 3.69
C PHE A 97 -21.06 -7.38 3.41
N PRO A 98 -20.16 -7.63 4.37
CA PRO A 98 -18.99 -8.43 4.08
C PRO A 98 -19.39 -9.86 3.74
N GLY A 99 -19.04 -10.31 2.54
CA GLY A 99 -19.21 -11.70 2.15
C GLY A 99 -18.47 -12.63 3.11
N TRP A 100 -18.85 -13.91 3.17
CA TRP A 100 -18.25 -14.89 4.10
C TRP A 100 -16.71 -14.94 4.03
N ARG A 101 -16.13 -14.68 2.84
CA ARG A 101 -14.67 -14.61 2.63
C ARG A 101 -13.99 -13.50 3.44
N GLN A 102 -14.67 -12.39 3.71
CA GLN A 102 -14.15 -11.27 4.49
C GLN A 102 -14.35 -11.47 6.00
N VAL A 103 -15.39 -12.20 6.40
CA VAL A 103 -15.69 -12.51 7.82
C VAL A 103 -14.79 -13.64 8.36
N LEU A 104 -14.48 -14.65 7.54
CA LEU A 104 -13.68 -15.80 7.97
C LEU A 104 -12.32 -15.43 8.61
N PRO A 105 -11.52 -14.50 8.05
CA PRO A 105 -10.28 -14.02 8.68
C PRO A 105 -10.46 -13.45 10.09
N TRP A 106 -11.61 -12.85 10.41
CA TRP A 106 -11.90 -12.34 11.76
C TRP A 106 -12.20 -13.46 12.75
N ILE A 107 -12.79 -14.57 12.29
CA ILE A 107 -13.07 -15.74 13.12
C ILE A 107 -11.77 -16.51 13.38
N LEU A 108 -11.05 -16.87 12.31
CA LEU A 108 -9.77 -17.55 12.34
C LEU A 108 -8.84 -16.94 11.28
N PRO A 109 -7.82 -16.15 11.69
CA PRO A 109 -7.01 -15.35 10.77
C PRO A 109 -5.97 -16.21 10.07
N LEU A 110 -6.41 -16.99 9.08
CA LEU A 110 -5.55 -17.69 8.12
C LEU A 110 -5.13 -16.76 6.97
N ALA A 111 -5.97 -15.77 6.67
CA ALA A 111 -5.69 -14.61 5.82
C ALA A 111 -5.78 -13.32 6.66
N ASP A 112 -5.33 -12.20 6.10
CA ASP A 112 -5.37 -10.89 6.78
C ASP A 112 -6.82 -10.45 6.97
N PRO A 113 -7.26 -10.15 8.21
CA PRO A 113 -8.57 -9.54 8.41
C PRO A 113 -8.61 -8.19 7.73
N LEU A 114 -9.64 -7.93 6.94
CA LEU A 114 -9.86 -6.66 6.26
C LEU A 114 -10.99 -5.91 6.96
N SER A 115 -10.79 -4.61 7.17
CA SER A 115 -11.82 -3.70 7.68
C SER A 115 -12.94 -3.51 6.64
N PRO A 116 -14.18 -3.16 7.02
CA PRO A 116 -15.31 -2.92 6.11
C PRO A 116 -15.16 -1.74 5.11
N GLY A 117 -13.97 -1.18 4.92
CA GLY A 117 -13.67 -0.17 3.89
C GLY A 117 -13.68 1.28 4.37
N VAL A 118 -14.45 1.63 5.41
CA VAL A 118 -14.67 3.02 5.86
C VAL A 118 -13.39 3.77 6.28
N ASP A 119 -12.36 3.04 6.73
CA ASP A 119 -11.05 3.57 7.15
C ASP A 119 -9.94 3.29 6.13
N GLY A 120 -10.27 2.92 4.89
CA GLY A 120 -9.28 2.53 3.87
C GLY A 120 -8.43 1.32 4.28
N GLY A 121 -8.92 0.48 5.21
CA GLY A 121 -8.21 -0.67 5.74
C GLY A 121 -7.11 -0.36 6.77
N TRP A 122 -6.97 0.89 7.22
CA TRP A 122 -5.90 1.36 8.11
C TRP A 122 -5.91 0.68 9.49
N LEU A 123 -7.09 0.54 10.12
CA LEU A 123 -7.29 -0.16 11.39
C LEU A 123 -7.10 -1.67 11.26
N SER A 124 -7.21 -2.23 10.06
CA SER A 124 -6.95 -3.64 9.81
C SER A 124 -5.52 -3.94 9.35
N SER A 125 -4.80 -2.95 8.83
CA SER A 125 -3.52 -3.15 8.13
C SER A 125 -2.49 -3.85 9.03
N HIS A 126 -2.47 -3.52 10.32
CA HIS A 126 -1.53 -4.10 11.28
C HIS A 126 -1.80 -5.57 11.62
N LEU A 127 -3.01 -6.11 11.34
CA LEU A 127 -3.51 -7.41 11.81
C LEU A 127 -2.81 -8.63 11.20
N TRP A 128 -1.96 -8.43 10.18
CA TRP A 128 -1.11 -9.51 9.64
C TRP A 128 -0.23 -10.17 10.69
N TYR A 129 0.16 -9.44 11.73
CA TYR A 129 0.93 -9.99 12.83
C TYR A 129 0.13 -11.04 13.62
N VAL A 130 -1.19 -10.87 13.75
CA VAL A 130 -2.08 -11.84 14.37
C VAL A 130 -2.22 -13.09 13.49
N ARG A 131 -2.42 -12.90 12.17
CA ARG A 131 -2.39 -14.01 11.20
C ARG A 131 -1.11 -14.81 11.32
N ALA A 132 0.05 -14.15 11.28
CA ALA A 132 1.34 -14.80 11.38
C ALA A 132 1.50 -15.58 12.70
N HIS A 133 1.00 -15.04 13.82
CA HIS A 133 0.97 -15.76 15.10
C HIS A 133 0.15 -17.05 15.03
N VAL A 134 -1.03 -17.00 14.40
CA VAL A 134 -1.87 -18.20 14.21
C VAL A 134 -1.15 -19.23 13.35
N TRP A 135 -0.53 -18.83 12.24
CA TRP A 135 0.28 -19.72 11.42
C TRP A 135 1.42 -20.37 12.22
N PHE A 136 2.21 -19.60 12.97
CA PHE A 136 3.30 -20.17 13.78
C PHE A 136 2.82 -21.09 14.91
N LEU A 137 1.61 -20.88 15.44
CA LEU A 137 1.00 -21.80 16.41
C LEU A 137 0.62 -23.13 15.74
N LEU A 138 -0.06 -23.06 14.59
CA LEU A 138 -0.51 -24.22 13.82
C LEU A 138 0.67 -25.05 13.31
N THR A 139 1.72 -24.40 12.82
CA THR A 139 2.93 -25.04 12.31
C THR A 139 4.00 -25.29 13.37
N SER A 140 3.70 -25.01 14.65
CA SER A 140 4.67 -25.17 15.75
C SER A 140 5.31 -26.57 15.86
N PRO A 141 4.66 -27.71 15.50
CA PRO A 141 5.34 -29.00 15.46
C PRO A 141 6.49 -29.06 14.44
N LEU A 142 6.29 -28.47 13.25
CA LEU A 142 7.32 -28.38 12.21
C LEU A 142 8.46 -27.45 12.66
N LEU A 143 8.13 -26.27 13.19
CA LEU A 143 9.12 -25.31 13.70
C LEU A 143 9.96 -25.89 14.84
N ARG A 144 9.39 -26.77 15.66
CA ARG A 144 10.13 -27.52 16.69
C ARG A 144 11.12 -28.50 16.11
N ARG A 145 10.79 -29.17 14.99
CA ARG A 145 11.74 -30.06 14.29
C ARG A 145 12.89 -29.23 13.72
N LEU A 146 12.60 -28.11 13.08
CA LEU A 146 13.63 -27.18 12.59
C LEU A 146 14.50 -26.64 13.75
N ALA A 147 13.89 -26.29 14.88
CA ALA A 147 14.60 -25.83 16.08
C ALA A 147 15.42 -26.92 16.79
N ALA A 148 15.33 -28.19 16.38
CA ALA A 148 16.25 -29.23 16.86
C ALA A 148 17.67 -29.02 16.30
N ARG A 149 17.77 -28.41 15.11
CA ARG A 149 19.02 -27.98 14.48
C ARG A 149 18.89 -26.49 14.09
N PRO A 150 18.95 -25.56 15.07
CA PRO A 150 18.57 -24.17 14.85
C PRO A 150 19.37 -23.48 13.74
N ALA A 151 20.65 -23.80 13.58
CA ALA A 151 21.47 -23.26 12.48
C ALA A 151 20.92 -23.64 11.10
N VAL A 152 20.59 -24.92 10.89
CA VAL A 152 20.01 -25.43 9.63
C VAL A 152 18.62 -24.83 9.42
N GLY A 153 17.77 -24.84 10.47
CA GLY A 153 16.43 -24.27 10.38
C GLY A 153 16.42 -22.78 10.02
N CYS A 154 17.32 -21.99 10.63
CA CYS A 154 17.47 -20.58 10.30
C CYS A 154 18.02 -20.37 8.89
N ALA A 155 19.01 -21.16 8.46
CA ALA A 155 19.59 -21.06 7.13
C ALA A 155 18.54 -21.34 6.04
N VAL A 156 17.74 -22.40 6.19
CA VAL A 156 16.65 -22.74 5.24
C VAL A 156 15.62 -21.62 5.16
N LEU A 157 15.15 -21.12 6.31
CA LEU A 157 14.13 -20.07 6.35
C LEU A 157 14.65 -18.72 5.85
N ALA A 158 15.89 -18.36 6.17
CA ALA A 158 16.54 -17.15 5.68
C ALA A 158 16.79 -17.23 4.16
N ALA A 159 17.27 -18.37 3.66
CA ALA A 159 17.44 -18.58 2.22
C ALA A 159 16.12 -18.52 1.45
N ALA A 160 15.05 -19.09 2.01
CA ALA A 160 13.71 -18.97 1.44
C ALA A 160 13.20 -17.53 1.43
N ALA A 161 13.40 -16.77 2.52
CA ALA A 161 13.05 -15.36 2.57
C ALA A 161 13.83 -14.53 1.54
N VAL A 162 15.14 -14.74 1.42
CA VAL A 162 15.98 -14.11 0.39
C VAL A 162 15.48 -14.47 -1.02
N GLY A 163 15.25 -15.76 -1.28
CA GLY A 163 14.79 -16.24 -2.58
C GLY A 163 13.43 -15.66 -2.98
N LEU A 164 12.50 -15.56 -2.02
CA LEU A 164 11.20 -14.93 -2.25
C LEU A 164 11.33 -13.42 -2.49
N GLU A 165 12.20 -12.71 -1.77
CA GLU A 165 12.43 -11.27 -1.99
C GLU A 165 13.01 -11.02 -3.38
N LEU A 166 14.00 -11.82 -3.78
CA LEU A 166 14.58 -11.77 -5.11
C LEU A 166 13.55 -12.14 -6.18
N PHE A 167 12.70 -13.13 -5.94
CA PHE A 167 11.63 -13.50 -6.86
C PHE A 167 10.61 -12.37 -7.05
N GLU A 168 10.12 -11.75 -5.97
CA GLU A 168 9.22 -10.58 -6.05
C GLU A 168 9.88 -9.38 -6.73
N HIS A 169 11.21 -9.28 -6.65
CA HIS A 169 11.97 -8.23 -7.31
C HIS A 169 12.15 -8.47 -8.81
N PHE A 170 12.52 -9.69 -9.21
CA PHE A 170 12.76 -10.04 -10.62
C PHE A 170 11.47 -10.35 -11.40
N GLN A 171 10.33 -10.52 -10.71
CA GLN A 171 9.02 -10.79 -11.31
C GLN A 171 7.92 -9.93 -10.63
N PRO A 172 7.98 -8.59 -10.74
CA PRO A 172 7.09 -7.68 -10.01
C PRO A 172 5.59 -7.87 -10.35
N VAL A 173 5.28 -8.43 -11.53
CA VAL A 173 3.91 -8.76 -11.97
C VAL A 173 3.27 -9.89 -11.13
N HIS A 174 4.07 -10.65 -10.36
CA HIS A 174 3.59 -11.76 -9.54
C HIS A 174 3.55 -11.46 -8.02
N ARG A 175 3.62 -10.19 -7.60
CA ARG A 175 3.37 -9.83 -6.19
C ARG A 175 1.94 -10.22 -5.81
N SER A 176 1.81 -11.33 -5.09
CA SER A 176 0.54 -11.86 -4.62
C SER A 176 0.54 -11.89 -3.10
N GLY A 177 -0.63 -11.80 -2.46
CA GLY A 177 -0.73 -11.94 -1.00
C GLY A 177 -0.11 -13.25 -0.48
N LEU A 178 -0.02 -14.28 -1.33
CA LEU A 178 0.63 -15.55 -1.01
C LEU A 178 2.16 -15.42 -0.92
N THR A 179 2.83 -14.81 -1.90
CA THR A 179 4.29 -14.64 -1.89
C THR A 179 4.72 -13.80 -0.71
N SER A 180 4.00 -12.70 -0.45
CA SER A 180 4.29 -11.82 0.67
C SER A 180 4.04 -12.50 2.03
N GLY A 181 2.96 -13.29 2.14
CA GLY A 181 2.65 -14.07 3.34
C GLY A 181 3.65 -15.21 3.60
N LEU A 182 4.19 -15.84 2.55
CA LEU A 182 5.25 -16.85 2.66
C LEU A 182 6.58 -16.21 3.05
N GLY A 183 6.93 -15.05 2.48
CA GLY A 183 8.13 -14.32 2.85
C GLY A 183 8.10 -13.84 4.30
N ASP A 184 6.96 -13.37 4.79
CA ASP A 184 6.70 -13.12 6.22
C ASP A 184 7.00 -14.33 7.08
N TYR A 185 6.40 -15.45 6.70
CA TYR A 185 6.50 -16.68 7.45
C TYR A 185 7.95 -17.17 7.50
N CYS A 186 8.68 -17.10 6.39
CA CYS A 186 10.09 -17.46 6.30
C CYS A 186 10.97 -16.50 7.11
N CYS A 187 10.85 -15.19 6.89
CA CYS A 187 11.61 -14.15 7.58
C CYS A 187 11.43 -14.24 9.10
N TYR A 188 10.20 -14.20 9.59
CA TYR A 188 9.92 -14.22 11.02
C TYR A 188 10.07 -15.62 11.62
N GLY A 189 9.92 -16.67 10.82
CA GLY A 189 10.18 -18.05 11.20
C GLY A 189 11.61 -18.28 11.70
N VAL A 190 12.60 -17.56 11.15
CA VAL A 190 13.99 -17.56 11.66
C VAL A 190 14.00 -17.26 13.16
N PHE A 191 13.32 -16.18 13.55
CA PHE A 191 13.26 -15.72 14.93
C PHE A 191 12.43 -16.64 15.83
N VAL A 192 11.33 -17.20 15.31
CA VAL A 192 10.55 -18.20 16.04
C VAL A 192 11.39 -19.46 16.32
N VAL A 193 12.17 -19.94 15.35
CA VAL A 193 13.08 -21.09 15.51
C VAL A 193 14.16 -20.82 16.54
N LEU A 194 14.82 -19.65 16.47
CA LEU A 194 15.80 -19.21 17.48
C LEU A 194 15.18 -19.12 18.87
N GLY A 195 13.96 -18.57 18.95
CA GLY A 195 13.19 -18.49 20.18
C GLY A 195 12.92 -19.87 20.77
N ILE A 196 12.37 -20.81 19.98
CA ILE A 196 12.09 -22.18 20.44
C ILE A 196 13.36 -22.86 20.95
N ALA A 197 14.47 -22.71 20.23
CA ALA A 197 15.75 -23.28 20.63
C ALA A 197 16.26 -22.69 21.96
N ALA A 198 16.11 -21.38 22.16
CA ALA A 198 16.44 -20.72 23.44
C ALA A 198 15.51 -21.16 24.57
N GLY A 199 14.19 -21.22 24.32
CA GLY A 199 13.19 -21.64 25.31
C GLY A 199 13.41 -23.06 25.83
N ARG A 200 13.83 -23.99 24.96
CA ARG A 200 14.18 -25.37 25.37
C ARG A 200 15.33 -25.44 26.37
N ARG A 201 16.24 -24.46 26.36
CA ARG A 201 17.37 -24.38 27.28
C ARG A 201 16.97 -23.81 28.65
N GLY A 202 15.75 -23.30 28.79
CA GLY A 202 15.22 -22.77 30.06
C GLY A 202 15.63 -21.34 30.37
N ASP A 203 16.86 -20.94 30.05
CA ASP A 203 17.38 -19.60 30.36
C ASP A 203 17.66 -18.73 29.13
N TRP A 204 17.53 -17.41 29.30
CA TRP A 204 18.13 -16.46 28.35
C TRP A 204 19.63 -16.74 28.32
N PRO A 205 20.28 -16.92 27.15
CA PRO A 205 21.67 -17.32 27.12
C PRO A 205 22.51 -16.30 27.91
N THR A 206 23.03 -16.72 29.05
CA THR A 206 24.20 -16.07 29.64
C THR A 206 25.38 -16.67 28.90
N PRO A 207 26.10 -15.89 28.07
CA PRO A 207 27.37 -16.35 27.55
C PRO A 207 28.18 -16.97 28.68
N ASN A 208 28.77 -18.14 28.45
CA ASN A 208 29.73 -18.73 29.37
C ASN A 208 30.74 -17.61 29.74
N PRO A 209 31.06 -17.34 31.02
CA PRO A 209 31.88 -16.19 31.45
C PRO A 209 33.26 -16.04 30.78
N ALA A 210 33.67 -16.99 29.95
CA ALA A 210 34.73 -16.79 28.97
C ALA A 210 34.38 -15.63 28.02
N ARG A 211 35.00 -14.46 28.25
CA ARG A 211 34.91 -13.23 27.42
C ARG A 211 34.91 -13.49 25.90
N ARG A 212 35.50 -14.59 25.45
CA ARG A 212 35.55 -15.05 24.07
C ARG A 212 34.17 -15.29 23.45
N HIS A 213 33.19 -15.89 24.14
CA HIS A 213 31.88 -16.17 23.54
C HIS A 213 31.05 -14.90 23.35
N SER A 214 31.04 -14.00 24.35
CA SER A 214 30.41 -12.68 24.22
C SER A 214 31.03 -11.85 23.09
N LEU A 215 32.36 -11.89 22.95
CA LEU A 215 33.06 -11.21 21.86
C LEU A 215 32.64 -11.75 20.49
N LEU A 216 32.57 -13.07 20.32
CA LEU A 216 32.13 -13.69 19.07
C LEU A 216 30.70 -13.29 18.71
N LEU A 217 29.78 -13.22 19.68
CA LEU A 217 28.42 -12.75 19.46
C LEU A 217 28.36 -11.26 19.09
N ALA A 218 29.19 -10.43 19.74
CA ALA A 218 29.28 -9.01 19.40
C ALA A 218 29.83 -8.81 17.97
N VAL A 219 30.87 -9.55 17.58
CA VAL A 219 31.43 -9.54 16.22
C VAL A 219 30.39 -10.03 15.22
N CYS A 220 29.69 -11.13 15.51
CA CYS A 220 28.61 -11.63 14.66
C CYS A 220 27.51 -10.57 14.48
N GLY A 221 27.11 -9.90 15.57
CA GLY A 221 26.13 -8.81 15.52
C GLY A 221 26.60 -7.64 14.66
N ALA A 222 27.87 -7.25 14.78
CA ALA A 222 28.47 -6.19 13.96
C ALA A 222 28.54 -6.57 12.48
N VAL A 223 28.89 -7.82 12.16
CA VAL A 223 28.93 -8.32 10.77
C VAL A 223 27.53 -8.33 10.16
N LEU A 224 26.52 -8.82 10.89
CA LEU A 224 25.12 -8.81 10.43
C LEU A 224 24.59 -7.39 10.23
N MET A 225 24.92 -6.46 11.14
CA MET A 225 24.55 -5.05 10.98
C MET A 225 25.27 -4.41 9.80
N GLY A 226 26.57 -4.69 9.62
CA GLY A 226 27.35 -4.23 8.46
C GLY A 226 26.78 -4.77 7.15
N GLY A 227 26.36 -6.04 7.11
CA GLY A 227 25.65 -6.63 5.98
C GLY A 227 24.31 -5.96 5.72
N ALA A 228 23.53 -5.66 6.76
CA ALA A 228 22.27 -4.93 6.61
C ALA A 228 22.49 -3.52 6.06
N LEU A 229 23.50 -2.80 6.55
CA LEU A 229 23.88 -1.47 6.07
C LEU A 229 24.40 -1.52 4.63
N LEU A 230 25.19 -2.54 4.27
CA LEU A 230 25.68 -2.73 2.90
C LEU A 230 24.52 -3.03 1.94
N TRP A 231 23.62 -3.93 2.33
CA TRP A 231 22.39 -4.20 1.59
C TRP A 231 21.55 -2.93 1.44
N SER A 232 21.49 -2.12 2.49
CA SER A 232 20.83 -0.81 2.49
C SER A 232 21.43 0.20 1.50
N ARG A 233 22.66 -0.01 1.02
CA ARG A 233 23.29 0.83 -0.02
C ARG A 233 22.92 0.41 -1.44
N THR A 234 22.37 -0.79 -1.62
CA THR A 234 21.85 -1.23 -2.93
C THR A 234 20.77 -0.26 -3.38
N SER A 235 20.68 -0.03 -4.70
CA SER A 235 19.66 0.83 -5.31
C SER A 235 18.23 0.41 -4.93
N TRP A 236 18.05 -0.84 -4.48
CA TRP A 236 16.78 -1.46 -4.13
C TRP A 236 16.18 -0.99 -2.80
N TRP A 237 17.00 -0.47 -1.89
CA TRP A 237 16.58 -0.18 -0.52
C TRP A 237 16.74 1.30 -0.10
N GLN A 238 17.45 2.13 -0.87
CA GLN A 238 17.82 3.49 -0.43
C GLN A 238 16.63 4.31 0.08
N GLY A 239 16.73 4.80 1.32
CA GLY A 239 15.71 5.64 1.96
C GLY A 239 14.52 4.91 2.59
N GLN A 240 14.40 3.58 2.40
CA GLN A 240 13.28 2.79 2.93
C GLN A 240 13.46 2.42 4.41
N PRO A 241 12.38 2.09 5.15
CA PRO A 241 12.51 1.50 6.48
C PRO A 241 13.04 0.06 6.41
N VAL A 242 13.65 -0.43 7.50
CA VAL A 242 14.11 -1.82 7.64
C VAL A 242 12.97 -2.81 7.39
N THR A 243 11.72 -2.43 7.67
CA THR A 243 10.54 -3.28 7.47
C THR A 243 10.20 -3.56 6.00
N ALA A 244 10.81 -2.83 5.06
CA ALA A 244 10.58 -2.96 3.63
C ALA A 244 11.29 -4.16 2.98
N SER A 245 12.23 -4.82 3.67
CA SER A 245 13.00 -5.95 3.12
C SER A 245 13.11 -7.08 4.14
N TRP A 246 12.78 -8.31 3.74
CA TRP A 246 12.97 -9.51 4.55
C TRP A 246 14.45 -9.75 4.86
N ILE A 247 15.34 -9.46 3.90
CA ILE A 247 16.79 -9.55 4.06
C ILE A 247 17.24 -8.60 5.18
N THR A 248 16.88 -7.31 5.10
CA THR A 248 17.25 -6.36 6.15
C THR A 248 16.63 -6.70 7.50
N LEU A 249 15.40 -7.22 7.54
CA LEU A 249 14.76 -7.71 8.78
C LEU A 249 15.51 -8.90 9.40
N VAL A 250 15.92 -9.88 8.60
CA VAL A 250 16.70 -11.04 9.07
C VAL A 250 18.05 -10.60 9.60
N LEU A 251 18.76 -9.73 8.86
CA LEU A 251 20.09 -9.26 9.23
C LEU A 251 20.05 -8.37 10.48
N THR A 252 19.20 -7.33 10.50
CA THR A 252 19.07 -6.43 11.65
C THR A 252 18.52 -7.14 12.88
N GLY A 253 17.52 -8.02 12.72
CA GLY A 253 16.97 -8.83 13.80
C GLY A 253 18.01 -9.77 14.41
N GLY A 254 18.78 -10.44 13.55
CA GLY A 254 19.90 -11.29 13.96
C GLY A 254 20.99 -10.48 14.68
N ALA A 255 21.33 -9.30 14.15
CA ALA A 255 22.32 -8.40 14.73
C ALA A 255 21.93 -7.98 16.15
N TRP A 256 20.71 -7.49 16.34
CA TRP A 256 20.23 -7.07 17.66
C TRP A 256 20.11 -8.23 18.64
N LEU A 257 19.65 -9.41 18.22
CA LEU A 257 19.63 -10.59 19.10
C LEU A 257 21.05 -11.00 19.53
N ALA A 258 22.02 -10.97 18.62
CA ALA A 258 23.41 -11.28 18.92
C ALA A 258 24.02 -10.25 19.91
N LEU A 259 23.76 -8.95 19.70
CA LEU A 259 24.23 -7.87 20.58
C LEU A 259 23.56 -7.89 21.97
N LEU A 260 22.25 -8.13 22.03
CA LEU A 260 21.54 -8.27 23.31
C LEU A 260 22.02 -9.49 24.09
N THR A 261 22.39 -10.56 23.39
CA THR A 261 22.94 -11.77 24.00
C THR A 261 24.39 -11.57 24.45
N SER A 262 25.22 -10.86 23.67
CA SER A 262 26.61 -10.55 24.07
C SER A 262 26.67 -9.71 25.34
N CYS A 263 25.70 -8.80 25.51
CA CYS A 263 25.52 -7.93 26.68
C CYS A 263 24.53 -8.48 27.73
N SER A 264 24.26 -9.79 27.73
CA SER A 264 23.28 -10.47 28.58
C SER A 264 23.32 -10.06 30.07
N PRO A 265 24.48 -9.90 30.75
CA PRO A 265 24.52 -9.45 32.14
C PRO A 265 23.92 -8.05 32.37
N LEU A 266 24.09 -7.13 31.43
CA LEU A 266 23.50 -5.79 31.49
C LEU A 266 21.99 -5.86 31.25
N VAL A 267 21.56 -6.62 30.24
CA VAL A 267 20.14 -6.84 29.94
C VAL A 267 19.40 -7.47 31.13
N LEU A 268 20.01 -8.46 31.78
CA LEU A 268 19.47 -9.09 32.99
C LEU A 268 19.36 -8.12 34.18
N ARG A 269 20.37 -7.28 34.39
CA ARG A 269 20.33 -6.24 35.44
C ARG A 269 19.19 -5.25 35.19
N CYS A 270 19.07 -4.75 33.96
CA CYS A 270 17.99 -3.86 33.56
C CYS A 270 16.62 -4.53 33.73
N ALA A 271 16.45 -5.76 33.25
CA ALA A 271 15.20 -6.50 33.32
C ALA A 271 14.75 -6.81 34.76
N ARG A 272 15.71 -7.01 35.68
CA ARG A 272 15.44 -7.28 37.10
C ARG A 272 15.18 -6.03 37.94
N ALA A 273 15.54 -4.84 37.45
CA ALA A 273 15.28 -3.59 38.16
C ALA A 273 13.79 -3.45 38.49
N ALA A 274 13.46 -3.09 39.74
CA ALA A 274 12.08 -3.13 40.22
C ALA A 274 11.13 -2.25 39.40
N ALA A 275 11.57 -1.05 39.01
CA ALA A 275 10.79 -0.14 38.17
C ALA A 275 10.53 -0.73 36.78
N VAL A 276 11.58 -1.25 36.12
CA VAL A 276 11.49 -1.87 34.79
C VAL A 276 10.56 -3.09 34.84
N ARG A 277 10.74 -3.98 35.82
CA ARG A 277 9.91 -5.18 35.98
C ARG A 277 8.43 -4.83 36.18
N ARG A 278 8.12 -3.77 36.93
CA ARG A 278 6.73 -3.30 37.10
C ARG A 278 6.17 -2.80 35.77
N ALA A 279 6.92 -1.96 35.04
CA ALA A 279 6.51 -1.44 33.74
C ALA A 279 6.31 -2.53 32.69
N THR A 280 7.25 -3.47 32.56
CA THR A 280 7.16 -4.57 31.59
C THR A 280 6.04 -5.54 31.93
N THR A 281 5.73 -5.75 33.22
CA THR A 281 4.58 -6.55 33.66
C THR A 281 3.25 -5.90 33.24
N LEU A 282 3.14 -4.58 33.32
CA LEU A 282 1.97 -3.82 32.88
C LEU A 282 1.76 -3.97 31.37
N VAL A 283 2.80 -3.66 30.59
CA VAL A 283 2.75 -3.70 29.11
C VAL A 283 2.52 -5.13 28.62
N SER A 284 3.30 -6.10 29.07
CA SER A 284 3.17 -7.49 28.63
C SER A 284 1.89 -8.18 29.13
N GLY A 285 1.27 -7.67 30.19
CA GLY A 285 0.00 -8.16 30.72
C GLY A 285 -1.24 -7.71 29.95
N ARG A 286 -1.07 -6.74 29.04
CA ARG A 286 -2.13 -6.09 28.26
C ARG A 286 -1.74 -5.93 26.79
N ALA A 287 -0.92 -6.85 26.30
CA ALA A 287 -0.24 -6.70 25.02
C ALA A 287 -1.22 -6.71 23.83
N MET A 288 -2.28 -7.52 23.89
CA MET A 288 -3.26 -7.56 22.79
C MET A 288 -4.13 -6.30 22.77
N THR A 289 -4.51 -5.79 23.94
CA THR A 289 -5.28 -4.55 24.03
C THR A 289 -4.45 -3.38 23.51
N ILE A 290 -3.18 -3.26 23.92
CA ILE A 290 -2.27 -2.23 23.41
C ILE A 290 -2.11 -2.36 21.88
N TYR A 291 -1.89 -3.58 21.39
CA TYR A 291 -1.68 -3.83 19.98
C TYR A 291 -2.92 -3.52 19.12
N LEU A 292 -4.13 -3.93 19.52
CA LEU A 292 -5.35 -3.71 18.72
C LEU A 292 -5.84 -2.25 18.79
N TRP A 293 -5.67 -1.57 19.92
CA TRP A 293 -6.31 -0.27 20.16
C TRP A 293 -5.39 0.93 19.94
N HIS A 294 -4.06 0.76 19.88
CA HIS A 294 -3.18 1.89 19.57
C HIS A 294 -3.42 2.54 18.19
N PRO A 295 -3.84 1.83 17.11
CA PRO A 295 -4.16 2.47 15.85
C PRO A 295 -5.38 3.41 16.00
N VAL A 296 -6.43 2.95 16.71
CA VAL A 296 -7.60 3.78 17.05
C VAL A 296 -7.15 5.03 17.83
N ALA A 297 -6.26 4.86 18.81
CA ALA A 297 -5.69 5.97 19.57
C ALA A 297 -4.92 6.97 18.70
N ILE A 298 -4.13 6.51 17.73
CA ILE A 298 -3.40 7.36 16.77
C ILE A 298 -4.39 8.20 15.95
N LEU A 299 -5.43 7.58 15.37
CA LEU A 299 -6.42 8.30 14.56
C LEU A 299 -7.20 9.33 15.37
N LEU A 300 -7.62 8.98 16.59
CA LEU A 300 -8.32 9.91 17.48
C LEU A 300 -7.44 11.11 17.85
N VAL A 301 -6.16 10.87 18.16
CA VAL A 301 -5.23 11.95 18.52
C VAL A 301 -4.88 12.81 17.31
N GLY A 302 -4.63 12.19 16.15
CA GLY A 302 -4.37 12.89 14.89
C GLY A 302 -5.51 13.82 14.51
N THR A 303 -6.75 13.34 14.67
CA THR A 303 -7.98 14.13 14.52
C THR A 303 -8.02 15.31 15.48
N LEU A 304 -7.87 15.06 16.78
CA LEU A 304 -8.00 16.09 17.83
C LEU A 304 -6.93 17.18 17.71
N LEU A 305 -5.74 16.82 17.22
CA LEU A 305 -4.62 17.74 17.06
C LEU A 305 -4.62 18.49 15.72
N GLY A 306 -5.53 18.16 14.78
CA GLY A 306 -5.65 18.84 13.48
C GLY A 306 -4.36 18.81 12.65
N ILE A 307 -3.57 17.74 12.75
CA ILE A 307 -2.16 17.75 12.33
C ILE A 307 -2.03 17.80 10.79
N SER A 308 -1.57 18.94 10.29
CA SER A 308 -0.71 19.06 9.10
C SER A 308 0.74 18.70 9.47
N THR A 309 1.39 17.87 8.67
CA THR A 309 2.68 17.19 8.91
C THR A 309 3.85 18.13 9.29
N GLY A 310 4.47 17.95 10.48
CA GLY A 310 5.73 18.60 10.88
C GLY A 310 6.34 18.01 12.19
N HIS A 311 7.66 18.08 12.41
CA HIS A 311 8.34 17.37 13.52
C HIS A 311 7.85 17.67 14.95
N ARG A 312 7.22 18.84 15.20
CA ARG A 312 6.59 19.18 16.49
C ARG A 312 5.30 18.38 16.75
N SER A 313 4.65 17.84 15.71
CA SER A 313 3.42 17.07 15.84
C SER A 313 3.67 15.60 16.23
N GLY A 314 4.80 15.01 15.87
CA GLY A 314 5.08 13.58 16.13
C GLY A 314 5.23 13.22 17.62
N ALA A 315 5.84 14.08 18.43
CA ALA A 315 5.98 13.85 19.87
C ALA A 315 4.64 14.00 20.61
N LEU A 316 3.82 14.98 20.22
CA LEU A 316 2.46 15.17 20.76
C LEU A 316 1.53 14.02 20.34
N LEU A 317 1.62 13.58 19.08
CA LEU A 317 0.90 12.43 18.57
C LEU A 317 1.27 11.14 19.32
N LEU A 318 2.57 10.89 19.52
CA LEU A 318 3.05 9.76 20.32
C LEU A 318 2.58 9.85 21.78
N GLY A 319 2.70 11.02 22.41
CA GLY A 319 2.26 11.24 23.78
C GLY A 319 0.76 11.01 23.96
N GLY A 320 -0.06 11.59 23.10
CA GLY A 320 -1.51 11.39 23.08
C GLY A 320 -1.88 9.94 22.80
N THR A 321 -1.18 9.29 21.86
CA THR A 321 -1.39 7.86 21.53
C THR A 321 -1.14 6.99 22.77
N VAL A 322 -0.05 7.23 23.49
CA VAL A 322 0.27 6.50 24.72
C VAL A 322 -0.82 6.69 25.77
N VAL A 323 -1.31 7.92 25.95
CA VAL A 323 -2.38 8.23 26.91
C VAL A 323 -3.69 7.54 26.52
N LEU A 324 -4.17 7.67 25.29
CA LEU A 324 -5.41 7.03 24.85
C LEU A 324 -5.30 5.51 24.82
N THR A 325 -4.13 4.96 24.48
CA THR A 325 -3.90 3.51 24.58
C THR A 325 -3.94 3.05 26.04
N ALA A 326 -3.43 3.84 26.99
CA ALA A 326 -3.56 3.54 28.41
C ALA A 326 -5.03 3.58 28.89
N VAL A 327 -5.82 4.51 28.37
CA VAL A 327 -7.29 4.55 28.60
C VAL A 327 -7.95 3.28 28.04
N ALA A 328 -7.62 2.87 26.82
CA ALA A 328 -8.10 1.63 26.22
C ALA A 328 -7.72 0.39 27.05
N VAL A 329 -6.52 0.36 27.64
CA VAL A 329 -6.10 -0.72 28.54
C VAL A 329 -6.98 -0.80 29.80
N LEU A 330 -7.38 0.34 30.36
CA LEU A 330 -8.28 0.37 31.53
C LEU A 330 -9.72 -0.02 31.14
N ALA A 331 -10.18 0.41 29.97
CA ALA A 331 -11.53 0.17 29.49
C ALA A 331 -11.76 -1.27 28.98
N PHE A 332 -10.79 -1.82 28.23
CA PHE A 332 -10.93 -3.05 27.46
C PHE A 332 -9.98 -4.17 27.89
N GLY A 333 -8.99 -3.88 28.74
CA GLY A 333 -7.98 -4.85 29.17
C GLY A 333 -8.53 -6.04 29.96
N TRP A 334 -9.78 -5.99 30.42
CA TRP A 334 -10.47 -7.11 31.05
C TRP A 334 -10.73 -8.28 30.08
N VAL A 335 -10.85 -8.00 28.77
CA VAL A 335 -11.08 -9.01 27.73
C VAL A 335 -9.92 -10.01 27.69
N GLU A 336 -8.69 -9.56 27.93
CA GLU A 336 -7.52 -10.44 28.04
C GLU A 336 -7.53 -11.31 29.30
N ASP A 337 -8.13 -10.83 30.42
CA ASP A 337 -8.28 -11.66 31.62
C ASP A 337 -9.34 -12.76 31.38
N VAL A 338 -10.43 -12.46 30.67
CA VAL A 338 -11.45 -13.45 30.24
C VAL A 338 -10.85 -14.47 29.29
N ALA A 339 -10.13 -14.02 28.26
CA ALA A 339 -9.44 -14.88 27.31
C ALA A 339 -8.40 -15.79 27.99
N ALA A 340 -7.84 -15.33 29.11
CA ALA A 340 -6.89 -16.05 29.94
C ALA A 340 -7.52 -16.96 31.00
N VAL A 341 -8.85 -16.93 31.17
CA VAL A 341 -9.60 -17.56 32.28
C VAL A 341 -9.03 -17.16 33.64
N ARG A 342 -8.98 -15.85 33.88
CA ARG A 342 -8.50 -15.24 35.12
C ARG A 342 -9.57 -14.34 35.71
N SER A 343 -9.47 -14.08 37.02
CA SER A 343 -10.27 -13.04 37.67
C SER A 343 -10.01 -11.69 37.00
N VAL A 344 -11.07 -10.99 36.59
CA VAL A 344 -10.99 -9.70 35.90
C VAL A 344 -10.36 -8.63 36.80
N ARG A 345 -9.38 -7.92 36.26
CA ARG A 345 -8.69 -6.79 36.91
C ARG A 345 -8.82 -5.53 36.05
N VAL A 346 -9.50 -4.52 36.59
CA VAL A 346 -9.67 -3.21 35.93
C VAL A 346 -8.35 -2.45 35.87
N VAL A 347 -7.55 -2.50 36.95
CA VAL A 347 -6.23 -1.86 37.00
C VAL A 347 -5.14 -2.94 37.02
N PRO A 348 -4.23 -2.99 36.04
CA PRO A 348 -3.23 -4.06 35.93
C PRO A 348 -2.03 -3.90 36.87
N LEU A 349 -2.20 -3.38 38.09
CA LEU A 349 -1.08 -3.15 39.01
C LEU A 349 -0.47 -4.48 39.53
N PRO A 350 0.87 -4.59 39.61
CA PRO A 350 1.53 -5.74 40.22
C PRO A 350 1.33 -5.75 41.75
N GLY A 351 0.52 -6.68 42.26
CA GLY A 351 0.19 -6.84 43.69
C GLY A 351 -0.95 -7.83 43.96
N ARG A 352 -1.40 -7.97 45.22
CA ARG A 352 -2.52 -8.86 45.62
C ARG A 352 -3.78 -8.50 44.81
N PRO A 353 -4.30 -9.41 43.97
CA PRO A 353 -5.45 -9.11 43.12
C PRO A 353 -6.70 -8.98 43.98
N ARG A 354 -7.31 -7.79 44.01
CA ARG A 354 -8.74 -7.69 44.35
C ARG A 354 -9.50 -7.92 43.06
N ALA A 355 -10.22 -9.04 42.98
CA ALA A 355 -11.16 -9.27 41.90
C ALA A 355 -12.18 -8.12 41.88
N ALA A 356 -12.55 -7.63 40.70
CA ALA A 356 -13.64 -6.67 40.58
C ALA A 356 -14.93 -7.31 41.17
N GLY A 357 -15.64 -6.57 42.02
CA GLY A 357 -16.95 -7.03 42.50
C GLY A 357 -17.93 -7.20 41.35
N ALA A 358 -18.91 -8.10 41.48
CA ALA A 358 -19.85 -8.45 40.40
C ALA A 358 -20.56 -7.23 39.79
N ALA A 359 -20.87 -6.22 40.60
CA ALA A 359 -21.47 -4.96 40.12
C ALA A 359 -20.50 -4.13 39.26
N ALA A 360 -19.24 -3.99 39.68
CA ALA A 360 -18.20 -3.29 38.93
C ALA A 360 -17.90 -4.03 37.60
N LEU A 361 -17.91 -5.36 37.61
CA LEU A 361 -17.74 -6.16 36.40
C LEU A 361 -18.88 -5.94 35.41
N ARG A 362 -20.15 -5.98 35.86
CA ARG A 362 -21.31 -5.71 34.99
C ARG A 362 -21.29 -4.30 34.41
N ALA A 363 -20.93 -3.30 35.22
CA ALA A 363 -20.81 -1.91 34.77
C ALA A 363 -19.69 -1.75 33.72
N VAL A 364 -18.51 -2.33 33.97
CA VAL A 364 -17.38 -2.29 33.02
C VAL A 364 -17.74 -2.99 31.72
N VAL A 365 -18.29 -4.21 31.77
CA VAL A 365 -18.67 -4.99 30.58
C VAL A 365 -19.82 -4.31 29.81
N GLY A 366 -20.83 -3.81 30.51
CA GLY A 366 -21.98 -3.13 29.89
C GLY A 366 -21.62 -1.80 29.22
N ALA A 367 -20.65 -1.05 29.77
CA ALA A 367 -20.20 0.22 29.20
C ALA A 367 -19.11 0.06 28.13
N SER A 368 -18.35 -1.04 28.13
CA SER A 368 -17.18 -1.17 27.24
C SER A 368 -17.54 -1.47 25.79
N VAL A 369 -18.64 -2.17 25.49
CA VAL A 369 -19.07 -2.36 24.09
C VAL A 369 -19.52 -1.04 23.45
N PRO A 370 -20.43 -0.24 24.05
CA PRO A 370 -20.77 1.08 23.51
C PRO A 370 -19.56 2.01 23.40
N LEU A 371 -18.70 2.05 24.41
CA LEU A 371 -17.50 2.89 24.38
C LEU A 371 -16.52 2.48 23.27
N ALA A 372 -16.31 1.18 23.08
CA ALA A 372 -15.48 0.63 22.00
C ALA A 372 -16.02 1.03 20.62
N VAL A 373 -17.34 0.86 20.43
CA VAL A 373 -18.04 1.25 19.20
C VAL A 373 -17.93 2.77 18.97
N VAL A 374 -18.15 3.59 19.99
CA VAL A 374 -18.02 5.06 19.88
C VAL A 374 -16.60 5.47 19.55
N CYS A 375 -15.57 4.88 20.18
CA CYS A 375 -14.18 5.19 19.86
C CYS A 375 -13.86 4.90 18.39
N VAL A 376 -14.34 3.78 17.86
CA VAL A 376 -14.14 3.44 16.43
C VAL A 376 -14.99 4.34 15.54
N LEU A 377 -16.25 4.59 15.88
CA LEU A 377 -17.14 5.47 15.12
C LEU A 377 -16.58 6.88 15.01
N LEU A 378 -16.04 7.43 16.10
CA LEU A 378 -15.35 8.72 16.09
C LEU A 378 -14.15 8.71 15.15
N THR A 379 -13.39 7.61 15.06
CA THR A 379 -12.35 7.54 14.03
C THR A 379 -12.92 7.62 12.64
N GLN A 380 -14.04 6.96 12.32
CA GLN A 380 -14.67 6.99 10.98
C GLN A 380 -15.25 8.36 10.61
N VAL A 381 -15.78 9.10 11.57
CA VAL A 381 -16.40 10.43 11.34
C VAL A 381 -15.35 11.51 11.05
N PHE A 382 -14.12 11.35 11.54
CA PHE A 382 -13.09 12.39 11.46
C PHE A 382 -11.84 12.00 10.65
N SER A 383 -11.82 10.81 10.07
CA SER A 383 -10.63 10.17 9.50
C SER A 383 -10.17 10.71 8.14
N ALA A 384 -11.05 11.33 7.34
CA ALA A 384 -10.70 11.70 5.96
C ALA A 384 -9.45 12.62 5.85
N ARG A 385 -9.28 13.57 6.78
CA ARG A 385 -8.10 14.45 6.83
C ARG A 385 -6.86 13.83 7.52
N ALA A 386 -7.07 12.92 8.48
CA ALA A 386 -5.99 12.32 9.26
C ALA A 386 -5.36 11.10 8.56
N LEU A 387 -6.15 10.32 7.81
CA LEU A 387 -5.71 9.17 7.02
C LEU A 387 -4.75 9.57 5.90
N ALA A 388 -5.01 10.70 5.23
CA ALA A 388 -4.16 11.22 4.17
C ALA A 388 -2.76 11.66 4.68
N ALA A 389 -2.63 11.99 5.96
CA ALA A 389 -1.40 12.51 6.57
C ALA A 389 -0.57 11.47 7.34
N LEU A 390 -1.12 10.27 7.60
CA LEU A 390 -0.52 9.25 8.46
C LEU A 390 -0.31 7.93 7.70
N PRO A 391 0.92 7.46 7.52
CA PRO A 391 1.16 6.18 6.86
C PRO A 391 0.51 5.03 7.64
N PRO A 392 0.01 3.98 6.96
CA PRO A 392 -0.61 2.85 7.61
C PRO A 392 0.36 2.17 8.60
N PRO A 393 -0.15 1.69 9.75
CA PRO A 393 0.68 1.19 10.84
C PRO A 393 1.62 0.07 10.35
N SER A 394 1.13 -0.85 9.53
CA SER A 394 1.98 -1.84 8.87
C SER A 394 2.67 -1.28 7.63
N GLY A 395 3.78 -0.56 7.80
CA GLY A 395 4.66 -0.09 6.71
C GLY A 395 5.35 -1.19 5.90
N ARG A 396 4.58 -2.12 5.32
CA ARG A 396 4.84 -2.64 3.99
C ARG A 396 3.90 -1.92 3.05
N VAL A 397 4.47 -1.34 2.01
CA VAL A 397 3.71 -0.87 0.87
C VAL A 397 3.11 -2.12 0.22
N VAL A 398 1.97 -2.58 0.73
CA VAL A 398 1.01 -3.26 -0.11
C VAL A 398 0.45 -2.13 -0.96
N VAL A 399 0.84 -2.08 -2.23
CA VAL A 399 0.13 -1.26 -3.22
C VAL A 399 -1.24 -1.91 -3.37
N GLY A 400 -2.13 -1.59 -2.44
CA GLY A 400 -3.56 -1.73 -2.63
C GLY A 400 -4.01 -0.59 -3.51
N THR A 401 -4.92 -0.89 -4.42
CA THR A 401 -5.71 0.09 -5.16
C THR A 401 -6.29 1.12 -4.17
N PRO A 402 -6.04 2.42 -4.35
CA PRO A 402 -6.78 3.43 -3.59
C PRO A 402 -8.20 3.50 -4.17
N ASP A 403 -9.18 2.99 -3.43
CA ASP A 403 -10.60 3.28 -3.68
C ASP A 403 -11.13 4.24 -2.61
N ASP A 404 -11.76 5.31 -3.11
CA ASP A 404 -12.92 6.06 -2.62
C ASP A 404 -13.20 6.17 -1.11
N ASP A 405 -13.12 7.40 -0.55
CA ASP A 405 -14.31 8.27 -0.37
C ASP A 405 -13.95 9.66 0.26
N THR A 406 -14.58 10.68 -0.32
CA THR A 406 -14.85 12.10 0.04
C THR A 406 -14.12 12.86 1.19
N SER A 407 -13.39 13.93 0.83
CA SER A 407 -13.48 15.27 1.51
C SER A 407 -12.76 16.44 0.83
N GLY A 408 -12.37 16.33 -0.44
CA GLY A 408 -11.64 17.41 -1.13
C GLY A 408 -12.10 17.64 -2.56
N ARG A 409 -13.40 17.85 -2.80
CA ARG A 409 -13.83 18.39 -4.10
C ARG A 409 -13.25 19.81 -4.19
N LEU A 410 -12.39 20.07 -5.17
CA LEU A 410 -12.02 21.41 -5.58
C LEU A 410 -13.33 22.16 -5.81
N ALA A 411 -13.62 23.16 -4.97
CA ALA A 411 -14.82 23.96 -5.13
C ALA A 411 -14.87 24.46 -6.58
N PRO A 412 -16.00 24.29 -7.31
CA PRO A 412 -16.12 24.74 -8.68
C PRO A 412 -15.70 26.22 -8.75
N ARG A 413 -14.62 26.52 -9.47
CA ARG A 413 -14.20 27.90 -9.67
C ARG A 413 -15.22 28.51 -10.65
N SER A 414 -15.86 29.60 -10.24
CA SER A 414 -16.88 30.27 -11.06
C SER A 414 -16.32 30.96 -12.31
N ALA A 415 -15.00 31.06 -12.44
CA ALA A 415 -14.30 31.54 -13.63
C ALA A 415 -12.88 30.95 -13.72
N PRO A 416 -12.37 30.69 -14.94
CA PRO A 416 -10.98 30.31 -15.16
C PRO A 416 -10.03 31.40 -14.65
N LEU A 417 -8.85 30.99 -14.19
CA LEU A 417 -7.83 31.94 -13.73
C LEU A 417 -7.23 32.68 -14.92
N ALA A 418 -7.59 33.97 -15.05
CA ALA A 418 -6.98 34.85 -16.05
C ALA A 418 -5.47 35.01 -15.81
N ASP A 419 -5.03 35.06 -14.55
CA ASP A 419 -3.62 35.07 -14.16
C ASP A 419 -3.32 33.90 -13.23
N LEU A 420 -2.45 32.97 -13.68
CA LEU A 420 -2.00 31.86 -12.85
C LEU A 420 -1.02 32.37 -11.78
N PRO A 421 -1.12 31.90 -10.51
CA PRO A 421 -0.24 32.31 -9.42
C PRO A 421 1.16 31.70 -9.58
N SER A 422 1.90 32.19 -10.57
CA SER A 422 3.16 31.62 -11.05
C SER A 422 4.23 31.54 -9.95
N GLY A 423 4.19 32.45 -8.97
CA GLY A 423 5.06 32.41 -7.79
C GLY A 423 4.74 31.24 -6.86
N ASP A 424 3.46 30.98 -6.62
CA ASP A 424 3.00 29.89 -5.77
C ASP A 424 3.21 28.53 -6.47
N LEU A 425 2.93 28.45 -7.77
CA LEU A 425 3.20 27.25 -8.57
C LEU A 425 4.69 26.90 -8.60
N ARG A 426 5.56 27.91 -8.77
CA ARG A 426 7.03 27.73 -8.69
C ARG A 426 7.45 27.25 -7.31
N THR A 427 6.89 27.85 -6.26
CA THR A 427 7.20 27.49 -4.87
C THR A 427 6.76 26.06 -4.56
N ALA A 428 5.54 25.69 -4.96
CA ALA A 428 5.00 24.34 -4.79
C ALA A 428 5.85 23.29 -5.51
N LEU A 429 6.25 23.55 -6.76
CA LEU A 429 7.14 22.66 -7.51
C LEU A 429 8.54 22.56 -6.86
N GLN A 430 9.09 23.67 -6.35
CA GLN A 430 10.37 23.68 -5.65
C GLN A 430 10.33 22.86 -4.35
N GLU A 431 9.30 23.06 -3.53
CA GLU A 431 9.09 22.35 -2.26
C GLU A 431 8.87 20.86 -2.49
N TRP A 432 8.01 20.51 -3.45
CA TRP A 432 7.75 19.12 -3.82
C TRP A 432 9.01 18.44 -4.35
N GLY A 433 9.77 19.10 -5.23
CA GLY A 433 11.01 18.56 -5.78
C GLY A 433 12.07 18.33 -4.70
N ALA A 434 12.24 19.29 -3.78
CA ALA A 434 13.13 19.14 -2.63
C ALA A 434 12.71 18.00 -1.68
N ALA A 435 11.41 17.70 -1.59
CA ALA A 435 10.87 16.59 -0.82
C ALA A 435 10.88 15.25 -1.58
N SER A 436 11.22 15.23 -2.87
CA SER A 436 11.14 14.07 -3.77
C SER A 436 12.54 13.57 -4.19
N PRO A 437 13.29 12.89 -3.30
CA PRO A 437 14.68 12.53 -3.51
C PRO A 437 14.92 11.50 -4.65
N MET A 438 13.85 10.96 -5.25
CA MET A 438 13.92 10.01 -6.38
C MET A 438 13.81 10.70 -7.74
N VAL A 439 13.38 11.96 -7.78
CA VAL A 439 13.12 12.72 -9.00
C VAL A 439 14.35 13.56 -9.32
N ASP A 440 14.99 13.29 -10.45
CA ASP A 440 16.10 14.12 -10.95
C ASP A 440 15.56 15.37 -11.62
N ARG A 441 14.44 15.22 -12.31
CA ARG A 441 13.78 16.31 -13.02
C ARG A 441 12.28 16.14 -13.01
N ALA A 442 11.56 17.24 -12.83
CA ALA A 442 10.13 17.29 -13.05
C ALA A 442 9.76 18.49 -13.91
N GLU A 443 9.11 18.25 -15.04
CA GLU A 443 8.50 19.30 -15.85
C GLU A 443 7.00 19.30 -15.61
N VAL A 444 6.45 20.49 -15.38
CA VAL A 444 5.03 20.68 -15.05
C VAL A 444 4.46 21.72 -15.98
N THR A 445 3.24 21.48 -16.47
CA THR A 445 2.44 22.51 -17.14
C THR A 445 1.06 22.58 -16.52
N VAL A 446 0.62 23.78 -16.18
CA VAL A 446 -0.70 24.11 -15.65
C VAL A 446 -1.37 25.05 -16.64
N ARG A 447 -2.60 24.74 -17.04
CA ARG A 447 -3.43 25.58 -17.92
C ARG A 447 -4.77 25.84 -17.26
N SER A 448 -5.17 27.11 -17.19
CA SER A 448 -6.53 27.50 -16.81
C SER A 448 -7.04 28.57 -17.78
N GLY A 449 -8.17 28.31 -18.43
CA GLY A 449 -8.66 29.15 -19.53
C GLY A 449 -7.59 29.32 -20.63
N GLN A 450 -7.24 30.57 -20.96
CA GLN A 450 -6.20 30.86 -21.96
C GLN A 450 -4.78 30.93 -21.36
N SER A 451 -4.66 30.92 -20.03
CA SER A 451 -3.40 31.12 -19.34
C SER A 451 -2.70 29.78 -19.10
N THR A 452 -1.41 29.75 -19.40
CA THR A 452 -0.57 28.57 -19.23
C THR A 452 0.70 28.96 -18.48
N TRP A 453 1.03 28.15 -17.47
CA TRP A 453 2.29 28.23 -16.75
C TRP A 453 3.03 26.91 -16.91
N SER A 454 4.34 26.97 -17.19
CA SER A 454 5.19 25.78 -17.24
C SER A 454 6.48 26.02 -16.47
N GLY A 455 6.96 24.99 -15.78
CA GLY A 455 8.19 25.06 -14.99
C GLY A 455 8.90 23.71 -14.92
N THR A 456 10.22 23.78 -14.79
CA THR A 456 11.08 22.59 -14.65
C THR A 456 11.84 22.66 -13.33
N TYR A 457 11.66 21.65 -12.49
CA TYR A 457 12.52 21.35 -11.37
C TYR A 457 13.68 20.44 -11.84
N VAL A 458 14.90 20.74 -11.40
CA VAL A 458 16.06 19.86 -11.52
C VAL A 458 16.68 19.72 -10.14
N ARG A 459 17.05 18.49 -9.75
CA ARG A 459 17.61 18.21 -8.43
C ARG A 459 18.84 19.07 -8.14
N GLY A 460 18.84 19.69 -6.97
CA GLY A 460 19.92 20.58 -6.52
C GLY A 460 19.89 21.97 -7.17
N GLY A 461 18.95 22.22 -8.09
CA GLY A 461 18.72 23.51 -8.73
C GLY A 461 17.50 24.25 -8.18
N GLN A 462 17.26 25.42 -8.77
CA GLN A 462 16.03 26.19 -8.62
C GLN A 462 15.08 25.86 -9.78
N VAL A 463 13.77 25.93 -9.55
CA VAL A 463 12.78 25.78 -10.62
C VAL A 463 13.00 26.85 -11.69
N GLY A 464 13.33 26.38 -12.89
CA GLY A 464 13.51 27.19 -14.09
C GLY A 464 12.30 27.14 -15.02
N PRO A 465 12.37 27.83 -16.18
CA PRO A 465 11.37 27.68 -17.23
C PRO A 465 11.37 26.24 -17.79
N ALA A 466 10.24 25.83 -18.36
CA ALA A 466 10.17 24.61 -19.15
C ALA A 466 11.11 24.69 -20.37
N ASP A 467 11.79 23.58 -20.71
CA ASP A 467 12.71 23.54 -21.84
C ASP A 467 11.99 23.23 -23.18
N GLY A 468 10.72 22.79 -23.11
CA GLY A 468 9.92 22.45 -24.27
C GLY A 468 10.42 21.23 -25.05
N ALA A 469 11.16 20.33 -24.40
CA ALA A 469 11.62 19.11 -25.04
C ALA A 469 10.45 18.19 -25.43
N ARG A 470 10.52 17.57 -26.61
CA ARG A 470 9.61 16.47 -26.98
C ARG A 470 9.94 15.23 -26.16
N GLN A 471 8.91 14.55 -25.67
CA GLN A 471 9.03 13.49 -24.70
C GLN A 471 8.08 12.34 -25.02
N ASP A 472 8.47 11.14 -24.60
CA ASP A 472 7.60 9.96 -24.62
C ASP A 472 6.45 10.12 -23.62
N TRP A 473 5.22 9.93 -24.10
CA TRP A 473 4.04 9.93 -23.24
C TRP A 473 3.69 8.53 -22.72
N LEU A 474 4.22 7.49 -23.35
CA LEU A 474 3.95 6.09 -23.04
C LEU A 474 2.43 5.85 -22.97
N SER A 475 1.93 5.16 -21.95
CA SER A 475 0.51 4.80 -21.84
C SER A 475 -0.48 5.97 -21.87
N VAL A 476 -0.05 7.21 -21.61
CA VAL A 476 -0.88 8.41 -21.81
C VAL A 476 -1.34 8.55 -23.28
N SER A 477 -0.64 7.92 -24.23
CA SER A 477 -1.03 7.82 -25.65
C SER A 477 -2.40 7.18 -25.86
N LYS A 478 -2.88 6.34 -24.92
CA LYS A 478 -4.16 5.64 -25.05
C LYS A 478 -5.34 6.61 -25.15
N THR A 479 -5.27 7.75 -24.47
CA THR A 479 -6.30 8.78 -24.57
C THR A 479 -6.34 9.41 -25.96
N VAL A 480 -5.17 9.57 -26.61
CA VAL A 480 -5.09 10.03 -28.00
C VAL A 480 -5.73 8.99 -28.93
N THR A 481 -5.42 7.72 -28.72
CA THR A 481 -6.04 6.61 -29.47
C THR A 481 -7.54 6.52 -29.26
N ALA A 482 -8.02 6.70 -28.03
CA ALA A 482 -9.44 6.76 -27.74
C ALA A 482 -10.11 7.91 -28.49
N ALA A 483 -9.50 9.10 -28.51
CA ALA A 483 -10.02 10.24 -29.25
C ALA A 483 -10.07 9.97 -30.77
N VAL A 484 -9.00 9.40 -31.36
CA VAL A 484 -8.99 9.01 -32.79
C VAL A 484 -10.09 7.99 -33.11
N VAL A 485 -10.30 6.99 -32.25
CA VAL A 485 -11.34 5.97 -32.42
C VAL A 485 -12.73 6.58 -32.29
N LEU A 486 -12.95 7.43 -31.29
CA LEU A 486 -14.23 8.09 -31.05
C LEU A 486 -14.56 9.09 -32.17
N GLU A 487 -13.57 9.70 -32.84
CA GLU A 487 -13.81 10.44 -34.09
C GLU A 487 -14.38 9.53 -35.19
N GLN A 488 -13.93 8.27 -35.27
CA GLN A 488 -14.47 7.32 -36.24
C GLN A 488 -15.87 6.85 -35.86
N VAL A 489 -16.17 6.77 -34.56
CA VAL A 489 -17.54 6.55 -34.07
C VAL A 489 -18.45 7.71 -34.44
N ALA A 490 -18.00 8.95 -34.22
CA ALA A 490 -18.74 10.16 -34.62
C ALA A 490 -18.99 10.20 -36.14
N ALA A 491 -18.02 9.72 -36.93
CA ALA A 491 -18.13 9.63 -38.38
C ALA A 491 -18.96 8.43 -38.89
N GLY A 492 -19.52 7.60 -38.00
CA GLY A 492 -20.31 6.42 -38.35
C GLY A 492 -19.49 5.26 -38.94
N ARG A 493 -18.16 5.31 -38.87
CA ARG A 493 -17.27 4.25 -39.37
C ARG A 493 -17.03 3.13 -38.35
N LEU A 494 -17.16 3.44 -37.07
CA LEU A 494 -17.13 2.49 -35.95
C LEU A 494 -18.38 2.66 -35.09
N GLN A 495 -18.72 1.66 -34.30
CA GLN A 495 -19.79 1.74 -33.30
C GLN A 495 -19.29 1.15 -31.98
N LEU A 496 -19.60 1.81 -30.85
CA LEU A 496 -19.09 1.41 -29.54
C LEU A 496 -19.51 -0.02 -29.17
N ASP A 497 -20.77 -0.36 -29.43
CA ASP A 497 -21.39 -1.59 -28.94
C ASP A 497 -21.42 -2.72 -30.00
N GLU A 498 -20.79 -2.48 -31.15
CA GLU A 498 -20.59 -3.49 -32.20
C GLU A 498 -19.19 -4.12 -32.10
N PRO A 499 -19.02 -5.37 -32.57
CA PRO A 499 -17.71 -6.00 -32.66
C PRO A 499 -16.71 -5.15 -33.45
N VAL A 500 -15.46 -5.12 -32.99
CA VAL A 500 -14.37 -4.47 -33.71
C VAL A 500 -14.24 -5.06 -35.14
N PRO A 501 -13.98 -4.24 -36.17
CA PRO A 501 -13.78 -4.72 -37.53
C PRO A 501 -12.66 -5.75 -37.66
N ASP A 502 -12.71 -6.55 -38.73
CA ASP A 502 -11.59 -7.39 -39.11
C ASP A 502 -10.42 -6.52 -39.54
N VAL A 503 -9.22 -6.95 -39.14
CA VAL A 503 -7.98 -6.23 -39.43
C VAL A 503 -7.05 -7.18 -40.18
N PRO A 504 -6.45 -6.76 -41.31
CA PRO A 504 -5.47 -7.56 -42.04
C PRO A 504 -4.31 -8.05 -41.17
N GLY A 505 -4.02 -9.34 -41.25
CA GLY A 505 -2.96 -9.99 -40.47
C GLY A 505 -3.35 -10.38 -39.04
N ILE A 506 -4.61 -10.15 -38.64
CA ILE A 506 -5.16 -10.59 -37.35
C ILE A 506 -6.14 -11.74 -37.56
N ASP A 507 -5.81 -12.92 -37.04
CA ASP A 507 -6.73 -14.06 -36.95
C ASP A 507 -7.70 -13.89 -35.76
N ALA A 508 -8.71 -13.05 -35.95
CA ALA A 508 -9.71 -12.74 -34.92
C ALA A 508 -10.56 -13.96 -34.51
N THR A 509 -10.59 -15.03 -35.31
CA THR A 509 -11.34 -16.26 -34.98
C THR A 509 -10.82 -16.95 -33.72
N ARG A 510 -9.53 -16.75 -33.40
CA ARG A 510 -8.91 -17.21 -32.14
C ARG A 510 -9.50 -16.55 -30.90
N PHE A 511 -10.15 -15.42 -31.07
CA PHE A 511 -10.85 -14.76 -29.99
C PHE A 511 -12.18 -15.44 -29.63
N GLY A 512 -12.80 -16.14 -30.58
CA GLY A 512 -14.20 -16.54 -30.52
C GLY A 512 -15.08 -15.40 -31.04
N ALA A 513 -16.03 -14.94 -30.22
CA ALA A 513 -16.83 -13.75 -30.54
C ALA A 513 -16.00 -12.48 -30.32
N ARG A 514 -15.68 -11.73 -31.39
CA ARG A 514 -14.86 -10.51 -31.35
C ARG A 514 -15.36 -9.52 -30.27
N PRO A 515 -14.45 -8.84 -29.56
CA PRO A 515 -14.84 -7.85 -28.57
C PRO A 515 -15.42 -6.62 -29.26
N THR A 516 -16.28 -5.89 -28.57
CA THR A 516 -16.80 -4.61 -29.03
C THR A 516 -15.75 -3.50 -28.92
N VAL A 517 -15.94 -2.41 -29.67
CA VAL A 517 -15.06 -1.23 -29.57
C VAL A 517 -15.04 -0.67 -28.13
N ARG A 518 -16.20 -0.65 -27.45
CA ARG A 518 -16.33 -0.25 -26.05
C ARG A 518 -15.49 -1.12 -25.14
N GLN A 519 -15.59 -2.45 -25.27
CA GLN A 519 -14.83 -3.39 -24.45
C GLN A 519 -13.32 -3.24 -24.62
N LEU A 520 -12.85 -2.89 -25.82
CA LEU A 520 -11.44 -2.59 -26.04
C LEU A 520 -11.02 -1.29 -25.33
N LEU A 521 -11.80 -0.21 -25.50
CA LEU A 521 -11.53 1.10 -24.90
C LEU A 521 -11.54 1.05 -23.36
N SER A 522 -12.47 0.29 -22.75
CA SER A 522 -12.62 0.16 -21.30
C SER A 522 -11.81 -0.98 -20.68
N HIS A 523 -10.96 -1.67 -21.45
CA HIS A 523 -10.19 -2.82 -20.97
C HIS A 523 -11.01 -4.00 -20.42
N THR A 524 -12.25 -4.16 -20.88
CA THR A 524 -13.14 -5.28 -20.51
C THR A 524 -13.32 -6.29 -21.65
N SER A 525 -12.39 -6.32 -22.61
CA SER A 525 -12.36 -7.30 -23.70
C SER A 525 -12.01 -8.71 -23.20
N GLY A 526 -11.29 -8.81 -22.09
CA GLY A 526 -10.72 -10.08 -21.63
C GLY A 526 -9.41 -10.47 -22.31
N LEU A 527 -8.77 -9.57 -23.08
CA LEU A 527 -7.41 -9.77 -23.57
C LEU A 527 -6.39 -9.68 -22.41
N GLY A 528 -5.52 -10.69 -22.34
CA GLY A 528 -4.32 -10.65 -21.50
C GLY A 528 -3.23 -9.76 -22.10
N GLY A 529 -2.11 -9.63 -21.39
CA GLY A 529 -0.90 -9.05 -21.96
C GLY A 529 -0.11 -10.15 -22.68
N PRO A 530 0.61 -9.87 -23.77
CA PRO A 530 1.36 -10.92 -24.43
C PRO A 530 2.56 -11.38 -23.59
N GLN A 531 3.00 -10.62 -22.59
CA GLN A 531 3.99 -11.08 -21.61
C GLN A 531 3.54 -12.32 -20.82
N ASP A 532 2.23 -12.62 -20.82
CA ASP A 532 1.69 -13.85 -20.25
C ASP A 532 1.91 -15.07 -21.19
N SER A 533 2.25 -14.82 -22.46
CA SER A 533 2.52 -15.85 -23.47
C SER A 533 3.92 -16.42 -23.33
N PRO A 534 4.08 -17.76 -23.31
CA PRO A 534 5.40 -18.41 -23.40
C PRO A 534 6.18 -18.07 -24.68
N ALA A 535 5.49 -17.61 -25.72
CA ALA A 535 6.11 -17.19 -26.99
C ALA A 535 6.56 -15.72 -27.00
N TRP A 536 6.27 -14.96 -25.93
CA TRP A 536 6.76 -13.60 -25.79
C TRP A 536 8.21 -13.57 -25.29
N ASN A 537 8.99 -12.65 -25.86
CA ASN A 537 10.41 -12.48 -25.58
C ASN A 537 10.73 -10.97 -25.57
N ALA A 538 11.25 -10.49 -24.45
CA ALA A 538 11.65 -9.09 -24.25
C ALA A 538 12.71 -8.61 -25.26
N LEU A 539 13.46 -9.51 -25.89
CA LEU A 539 14.51 -9.21 -26.86
C LEU A 539 14.00 -9.21 -28.31
N THR A 540 12.74 -9.54 -28.54
CA THR A 540 12.14 -9.58 -29.89
C THR A 540 11.42 -8.29 -30.20
N SER A 541 11.72 -7.68 -31.35
CA SER A 541 10.92 -6.60 -31.91
C SER A 541 9.67 -7.18 -32.55
N TYR A 542 8.50 -6.80 -32.03
CA TYR A 542 7.21 -7.25 -32.55
C TYR A 542 6.60 -6.20 -33.49
N THR A 543 5.82 -6.66 -34.46
CA THR A 543 4.87 -5.80 -35.17
C THR A 543 3.60 -5.69 -34.31
N PRO A 544 2.76 -4.68 -34.54
CA PRO A 544 1.47 -4.58 -33.85
C PRO A 544 0.63 -5.85 -33.99
N GLN A 545 0.62 -6.42 -35.20
CA GLN A 545 -0.10 -7.66 -35.50
C GLN A 545 0.50 -8.83 -34.72
N SER A 546 1.81 -9.06 -34.77
CA SER A 546 2.40 -10.21 -34.08
C SER A 546 2.28 -10.09 -32.54
N TYR A 547 2.33 -8.87 -32.00
CA TYR A 547 2.10 -8.61 -30.58
C TYR A 547 0.65 -8.87 -30.16
N LEU A 548 -0.31 -8.44 -30.97
CA LEU A 548 -1.73 -8.74 -30.75
C LEU A 548 -1.99 -10.25 -30.83
N GLN A 549 -1.35 -10.97 -31.76
CA GLN A 549 -1.57 -12.42 -31.93
C GLN A 549 -1.14 -13.20 -30.69
N LEU A 550 -0.02 -12.82 -30.08
CA LEU A 550 0.42 -13.41 -28.82
C LEU A 550 -0.62 -13.27 -27.70
N SER A 551 -1.35 -12.14 -27.69
CA SER A 551 -2.42 -11.89 -26.71
C SER A 551 -3.69 -12.66 -27.03
N LEU A 552 -3.99 -12.86 -28.32
CA LEU A 552 -5.09 -13.72 -28.77
C LEU A 552 -4.87 -15.18 -28.39
N ASP A 553 -3.62 -15.65 -28.35
CA ASP A 553 -3.29 -17.02 -27.96
C ASP A 553 -3.39 -17.28 -26.44
N GLN A 554 -3.64 -16.24 -25.63
CA GLN A 554 -3.80 -16.39 -24.18
C GLN A 554 -5.25 -16.72 -23.78
N PRO A 555 -5.46 -17.38 -22.62
CA PRO A 555 -6.78 -17.50 -22.02
C PRO A 555 -7.45 -16.14 -21.83
N ARG A 556 -8.78 -16.08 -22.05
CA ARG A 556 -9.56 -14.88 -21.78
C ARG A 556 -9.69 -14.66 -20.28
N VAL A 557 -9.83 -13.39 -19.91
CA VAL A 557 -9.95 -12.96 -18.51
C VAL A 557 -11.33 -12.35 -18.33
N ASP A 558 -12.03 -12.78 -17.28
CA ASP A 558 -13.33 -12.23 -16.95
C ASP A 558 -13.20 -10.84 -16.33
N GLY A 559 -14.03 -9.90 -16.76
CA GLY A 559 -14.08 -8.53 -16.24
C GLY A 559 -12.97 -7.62 -16.77
N TYR A 560 -12.54 -6.68 -15.93
CA TYR A 560 -11.53 -5.68 -16.28
C TYR A 560 -10.11 -6.26 -16.24
N ARG A 561 -9.33 -6.03 -17.30
CA ARG A 561 -7.88 -6.25 -17.32
C ARG A 561 -7.20 -5.27 -18.27
N TYR A 562 -6.34 -4.43 -17.72
CA TYR A 562 -5.48 -3.57 -18.51
C TYR A 562 -4.63 -4.38 -19.50
N SER A 563 -4.75 -4.05 -20.79
CA SER A 563 -4.00 -4.72 -21.86
C SER A 563 -3.62 -3.74 -22.97
N THR A 564 -2.32 -3.69 -23.26
CA THR A 564 -1.75 -3.00 -24.43
C THR A 564 -2.39 -3.48 -25.73
N ALA A 565 -2.74 -4.77 -25.81
CA ALA A 565 -3.31 -5.39 -27.00
C ALA A 565 -4.63 -4.74 -27.43
N ASN A 566 -5.44 -4.26 -26.48
CA ASN A 566 -6.69 -3.57 -26.80
C ASN A 566 -6.45 -2.33 -27.67
N TYR A 567 -5.47 -1.52 -27.27
CA TYR A 567 -5.18 -0.25 -27.92
C TYR A 567 -4.41 -0.42 -29.23
N LEU A 568 -3.66 -1.52 -29.37
CA LEU A 568 -3.10 -1.92 -30.66
C LEU A 568 -4.22 -2.30 -31.63
N TRP A 569 -5.18 -3.14 -31.21
CA TRP A 569 -6.32 -3.51 -32.04
C TRP A 569 -7.13 -2.28 -32.45
N LEU A 570 -7.41 -1.37 -31.51
CA LEU A 570 -8.09 -0.11 -31.79
C LEU A 570 -7.35 0.74 -32.83
N SER A 571 -6.03 0.90 -32.71
CA SER A 571 -5.26 1.66 -33.71
C SER A 571 -5.24 1.00 -35.09
N LEU A 572 -5.22 -0.33 -35.16
CA LEU A 572 -5.28 -1.05 -36.43
C LEU A 572 -6.68 -0.96 -37.05
N ALA A 573 -7.74 -1.07 -36.26
CA ALA A 573 -9.11 -0.90 -36.71
C ALA A 573 -9.36 0.52 -37.23
N ALA A 574 -8.82 1.55 -36.56
CA ALA A 574 -8.91 2.94 -37.01
C ALA A 574 -8.19 3.17 -38.34
N GLN A 575 -7.06 2.50 -38.58
CA GLN A 575 -6.37 2.53 -39.88
C GLN A 575 -7.18 1.82 -40.96
N GLU A 576 -7.77 0.65 -40.65
CA GLU A 576 -8.57 -0.12 -41.60
C GLU A 576 -9.79 0.66 -42.08
N VAL A 577 -10.57 1.26 -41.17
CA VAL A 577 -11.80 1.95 -41.55
C VAL A 577 -11.58 3.30 -42.24
N THR A 578 -10.37 3.86 -42.15
CA THR A 578 -10.02 5.15 -42.78
C THR A 578 -9.15 4.99 -44.03
N GLY A 579 -8.40 3.89 -44.15
CA GLY A 579 -7.35 3.74 -45.15
C GLY A 579 -6.11 4.60 -44.91
N GLU A 580 -5.99 5.22 -43.72
CA GLU A 580 -4.86 6.09 -43.37
C GLU A 580 -3.89 5.41 -42.40
N SER A 581 -2.64 5.85 -42.39
CA SER A 581 -1.63 5.34 -41.48
C SER A 581 -1.83 5.88 -40.06
N TRP A 582 -1.41 5.11 -39.04
CA TRP A 582 -1.50 5.54 -37.64
C TRP A 582 -0.89 6.95 -37.37
N PRO A 583 0.31 7.29 -37.87
CA PRO A 583 0.84 8.65 -37.71
C PRO A 583 -0.04 9.73 -38.34
N ALA A 584 -0.62 9.50 -39.52
CA ALA A 584 -1.50 10.47 -40.18
C ALA A 584 -2.80 10.72 -39.38
N LEU A 585 -3.37 9.66 -38.79
CA LEU A 585 -4.51 9.78 -37.89
C LEU A 585 -4.19 10.66 -36.68
N VAL A 586 -3.02 10.46 -36.07
CA VAL A 586 -2.55 11.22 -34.91
C VAL A 586 -2.24 12.67 -35.28
N ASP A 587 -1.57 12.91 -36.41
CA ASP A 587 -1.24 14.26 -36.89
C ASP A 587 -2.51 15.08 -37.18
N ARG A 588 -3.56 14.45 -37.70
CA ARG A 588 -4.83 15.13 -37.95
C ARG A 588 -5.52 15.59 -36.67
N ILE A 589 -5.65 14.69 -35.69
CA ILE A 589 -6.29 15.08 -34.41
C ILE A 589 -5.42 16.10 -33.66
N SER A 590 -4.10 15.97 -33.77
CA SER A 590 -3.10 16.92 -33.25
C SER A 590 -3.27 18.33 -33.85
N ALA A 591 -3.45 18.43 -35.16
CA ALA A 591 -3.70 19.70 -35.84
C ALA A 591 -5.01 20.36 -35.37
N ARG A 592 -6.07 19.58 -35.17
CA ARG A 592 -7.36 20.07 -34.64
C ARG A 592 -7.25 20.53 -33.17
N ALA A 593 -6.43 19.85 -32.38
CA ALA A 593 -6.16 20.21 -30.98
C ALA A 593 -5.20 21.40 -30.83
N GLY A 594 -4.57 21.84 -31.92
CA GLY A 594 -3.55 22.88 -31.88
C GLY A 594 -2.29 22.45 -31.12
N THR A 595 -1.86 21.20 -31.29
CA THR A 595 -0.72 20.57 -30.58
C THR A 595 0.40 20.17 -31.53
N PRO A 596 1.07 21.11 -32.21
CA PRO A 596 1.92 20.82 -33.37
C PRO A 596 3.18 19.97 -33.11
N SER A 597 3.52 19.66 -31.86
CA SER A 597 4.62 18.76 -31.49
C SER A 597 4.19 17.32 -31.18
N LEU A 598 2.87 17.06 -31.10
CA LEU A 598 2.28 15.75 -30.85
C LEU A 598 2.28 14.94 -32.14
N HIS A 599 3.06 13.85 -32.15
CA HIS A 599 3.14 12.89 -33.25
C HIS A 599 3.22 11.45 -32.71
N ALA A 600 2.83 10.47 -33.54
CA ALA A 600 3.10 9.05 -33.30
C ALA A 600 4.34 8.62 -34.10
N ASP A 601 5.51 8.83 -33.51
CA ASP A 601 6.81 8.63 -34.17
C ASP A 601 7.81 7.84 -33.33
N LYS A 602 7.40 7.33 -32.16
CA LYS A 602 8.28 6.49 -31.34
C LYS A 602 8.48 5.13 -32.01
N PRO A 603 9.74 4.72 -32.29
CA PRO A 603 9.99 3.43 -32.89
C PRO A 603 9.64 2.28 -31.94
N ALA A 604 9.21 1.16 -32.50
CA ALA A 604 9.09 -0.09 -31.76
C ALA A 604 10.47 -0.51 -31.23
N VAL A 605 10.50 -0.97 -29.98
CA VAL A 605 11.71 -1.49 -29.33
C VAL A 605 11.51 -2.97 -28.98
N PRO A 606 12.58 -3.73 -28.74
CA PRO A 606 12.43 -5.11 -28.27
C PRO A 606 11.47 -5.22 -27.07
N GLY A 607 10.53 -6.17 -27.15
CA GLY A 607 9.51 -6.42 -26.13
C GLY A 607 8.34 -5.43 -26.11
N TRP A 608 8.39 -4.32 -26.86
CA TRP A 608 7.38 -3.26 -26.79
C TRP A 608 7.16 -2.55 -28.13
N VAL A 609 5.91 -2.55 -28.60
CA VAL A 609 5.55 -1.99 -29.93
C VAL A 609 5.21 -0.50 -29.87
N GLY A 610 4.68 -0.02 -28.75
CA GLY A 610 4.08 1.31 -28.66
C GLY A 610 2.76 1.36 -29.42
N GLN A 611 2.80 1.72 -30.70
CA GLN A 611 1.68 2.12 -31.56
C GLN A 611 0.54 2.80 -30.77
N GLY A 612 -0.72 2.47 -31.04
CA GLY A 612 -1.87 3.05 -30.33
C GLY A 612 -1.88 2.88 -28.81
N SER A 613 -0.99 2.07 -28.25
CA SER A 613 -0.86 1.89 -26.80
C SER A 613 0.18 2.82 -26.16
N GLY A 614 1.10 3.41 -26.92
CA GLY A 614 2.19 4.17 -26.31
C GLY A 614 3.21 4.91 -27.18
N ASP A 615 3.03 5.02 -28.50
CA ASP A 615 4.03 5.63 -29.39
C ASP A 615 3.93 7.15 -29.57
N VAL A 616 2.96 7.79 -28.91
CA VAL A 616 2.82 9.24 -29.01
C VAL A 616 3.93 9.93 -28.23
N THR A 617 4.56 10.90 -28.89
CA THR A 617 5.54 11.79 -28.28
C THR A 617 5.15 13.25 -28.54
N GLY A 618 5.50 14.12 -27.60
CA GLY A 618 5.19 15.55 -27.68
C GLY A 618 5.71 16.33 -26.47
N THR A 619 5.53 17.64 -26.47
CA THR A 619 5.90 18.47 -25.31
C THR A 619 4.86 18.41 -24.19
N ALA A 620 5.25 18.73 -22.95
CA ALA A 620 4.30 18.81 -21.82
C ALA A 620 3.19 19.87 -22.05
N SER A 621 3.52 20.94 -22.76
CA SER A 621 2.54 21.97 -23.16
C SER A 621 1.50 21.41 -24.13
N ASP A 622 1.92 20.62 -25.12
CA ASP A 622 0.99 19.98 -26.06
C ASP A 622 0.17 18.87 -25.41
N LEU A 623 0.75 18.14 -24.46
CA LEU A 623 0.01 17.18 -23.64
C LEU A 623 -1.14 17.87 -22.91
N THR A 624 -0.83 19.00 -22.26
CA THR A 624 -1.81 19.79 -21.51
C THR A 624 -2.88 20.35 -22.44
N ARG A 625 -2.48 20.92 -23.59
CA ARG A 625 -3.42 21.46 -24.59
C ARG A 625 -4.32 20.40 -25.19
N PHE A 626 -3.81 19.20 -25.46
CA PHE A 626 -4.61 18.10 -26.00
C PHE A 626 -5.73 17.71 -25.04
N TYR A 627 -5.40 17.49 -23.76
CA TYR A 627 -6.38 17.13 -22.73
C TYR A 627 -7.37 18.26 -22.45
N ASP A 628 -6.90 19.51 -22.47
CA ASP A 628 -7.74 20.69 -22.35
C ASP A 628 -8.76 20.78 -23.50
N ALA A 629 -8.31 20.62 -24.75
CA ALA A 629 -9.19 20.62 -25.92
C ALA A 629 -10.21 19.45 -25.90
N LEU A 630 -9.78 18.28 -25.43
CA LEU A 630 -10.60 17.06 -25.41
C LEU A 630 -11.66 17.08 -24.29
N LEU A 631 -11.25 17.38 -23.05
CA LEU A 631 -12.05 17.13 -21.85
C LEU A 631 -12.62 18.40 -21.21
N VAL A 632 -11.90 19.53 -21.33
CA VAL A 632 -12.32 20.83 -20.78
C VAL A 632 -13.13 21.60 -21.82
N GLN A 633 -12.51 21.95 -22.95
CA GLN A 633 -13.16 22.72 -24.02
C GLN A 633 -14.12 21.87 -24.85
N ARG A 634 -13.94 20.53 -24.84
CA ARG A 634 -14.76 19.55 -25.58
C ARG A 634 -14.90 19.87 -27.07
N THR A 635 -13.81 20.30 -27.71
CA THR A 635 -13.79 20.75 -29.12
C THR A 635 -13.40 19.64 -30.10
N LEU A 636 -12.82 18.54 -29.61
CA LEU A 636 -12.33 17.45 -30.46
C LEU A 636 -13.43 16.45 -30.85
N LEU A 637 -14.35 16.15 -29.92
CA LEU A 637 -15.40 15.15 -30.08
C LEU A 637 -16.79 15.76 -29.80
N PRO A 638 -17.87 15.21 -30.37
CA PRO A 638 -19.23 15.51 -29.95
C PRO A 638 -19.41 15.33 -28.44
N ALA A 639 -20.22 16.20 -27.82
CA ALA A 639 -20.41 16.24 -26.37
C ALA A 639 -20.89 14.89 -25.80
N ASP A 640 -21.80 14.20 -26.50
CA ASP A 640 -22.31 12.90 -26.09
C ASP A 640 -21.23 11.80 -26.08
N LEU A 641 -20.23 11.89 -26.97
CA LEU A 641 -19.10 10.97 -26.97
C LEU A 641 -18.11 11.31 -25.86
N VAL A 642 -17.92 12.58 -25.52
CA VAL A 642 -17.11 12.98 -24.35
C VAL A 642 -17.78 12.50 -23.05
N ASP A 643 -19.10 12.60 -22.94
CA ASP A 643 -19.84 12.09 -21.80
C ASP A 643 -19.72 10.56 -21.69
N ARG A 644 -19.84 9.82 -22.81
CA ARG A 644 -19.57 8.37 -22.83
C ARG A 644 -18.13 8.03 -22.51
N MET A 645 -17.17 8.85 -22.96
CA MET A 645 -15.75 8.67 -22.68
C MET A 645 -15.44 8.83 -21.19
N THR A 646 -16.14 9.76 -20.53
CA THR A 646 -15.96 10.09 -19.11
C THR A 646 -16.93 9.36 -18.18
N THR A 647 -17.83 8.54 -18.73
CA THR A 647 -18.67 7.62 -17.94
C THR A 647 -17.80 6.52 -17.36
N LEU A 648 -17.73 6.45 -16.04
CA LEU A 648 -16.82 5.55 -15.34
C LEU A 648 -17.45 4.18 -15.10
N ASP A 649 -16.64 3.13 -15.23
CA ASP A 649 -16.98 1.79 -14.81
C ASP A 649 -16.70 1.53 -13.32
N ALA A 650 -16.89 0.29 -12.89
CA ALA A 650 -16.63 -0.16 -11.52
C ALA A 650 -15.14 -0.18 -11.13
N GLN A 651 -14.23 0.19 -12.03
CA GLN A 651 -12.78 0.28 -11.81
C GLN A 651 -12.28 1.72 -11.99
N ASP A 652 -13.18 2.70 -12.01
CA ASP A 652 -12.84 4.11 -12.20
C ASP A 652 -12.18 4.39 -13.58
N GLY A 653 -12.44 3.52 -14.54
CA GLY A 653 -12.01 3.63 -15.92
C GLY A 653 -13.14 4.11 -16.83
N GLY A 654 -12.84 5.07 -17.70
CA GLY A 654 -13.69 5.46 -18.83
C GLY A 654 -13.21 4.82 -20.14
N LEU A 655 -13.57 5.43 -21.27
CA LEU A 655 -13.09 5.01 -22.58
C LEU A 655 -11.72 5.62 -22.87
N GLY A 656 -10.68 5.03 -22.29
CA GLY A 656 -9.29 5.50 -22.44
C GLY A 656 -8.93 6.71 -21.58
N VAL A 657 -9.67 6.92 -20.49
CA VAL A 657 -9.36 7.88 -19.43
C VAL A 657 -9.54 7.22 -18.07
N TRP A 658 -8.88 7.79 -17.08
CA TRP A 658 -8.95 7.39 -15.67
C TRP A 658 -9.57 8.50 -14.84
N ALA A 659 -10.35 8.11 -13.85
CA ALA A 659 -10.89 9.02 -12.86
C ALA A 659 -9.79 9.59 -11.96
N TYR A 660 -9.92 10.88 -11.66
CA TYR A 660 -9.22 11.56 -10.58
C TYR A 660 -10.27 12.05 -9.59
N CYS A 661 -10.51 11.19 -8.60
CA CYS A 661 -11.54 11.40 -7.59
C CYS A 661 -11.20 12.59 -6.66
N PRO A 662 -12.20 13.19 -6.00
CA PRO A 662 -13.50 12.64 -5.60
C PRO A 662 -14.41 12.24 -6.77
N CYS A 663 -14.91 11.01 -6.68
CA CYS A 663 -15.86 10.44 -7.60
C CYS A 663 -17.25 10.44 -6.96
N TRP A 664 -18.30 10.58 -7.76
CA TRP A 664 -19.68 10.58 -7.28
C TRP A 664 -20.61 9.95 -8.30
N THR A 665 -21.75 9.48 -7.82
CA THR A 665 -22.82 8.98 -8.69
C THR A 665 -23.86 10.08 -8.89
N GLY A 666 -24.13 10.40 -10.16
CA GLY A 666 -25.18 11.32 -10.56
C GLY A 666 -26.58 10.80 -10.24
N ALA A 667 -27.58 11.67 -10.32
CA ALA A 667 -28.99 11.28 -10.09
C ALA A 667 -29.52 10.26 -11.12
N ASP A 668 -28.81 10.09 -12.24
CA ASP A 668 -29.04 9.12 -13.30
C ASP A 668 -28.36 7.75 -13.04
N GLY A 669 -27.64 7.61 -11.92
CA GLY A 669 -26.89 6.39 -11.58
C GLY A 669 -25.54 6.28 -12.27
N VAL A 670 -25.11 7.30 -13.04
CA VAL A 670 -23.82 7.32 -13.74
C VAL A 670 -22.73 7.80 -12.80
N ARG A 671 -21.57 7.11 -12.79
CA ARG A 671 -20.42 7.50 -11.97
C ARG A 671 -19.55 8.50 -12.71
N HIS A 672 -19.22 9.58 -12.02
CA HIS A 672 -18.42 10.71 -12.49
C HIS A 672 -17.24 10.95 -11.55
N ALA A 673 -16.24 11.68 -12.05
CA ALA A 673 -15.10 12.15 -11.29
C ALA A 673 -14.89 13.65 -11.44
N GLU A 674 -14.21 14.21 -10.43
CA GLU A 674 -13.80 15.61 -10.44
C GLU A 674 -12.81 15.90 -11.57
N GLY A 675 -11.82 15.02 -11.75
CA GLY A 675 -10.89 15.09 -12.86
C GLY A 675 -10.90 13.82 -13.72
N TYR A 676 -10.48 13.96 -14.96
CA TYR A 676 -10.27 12.86 -15.91
C TYR A 676 -8.89 12.99 -16.52
N GLY A 677 -8.16 11.89 -16.59
CA GLY A 677 -6.76 11.95 -16.96
C GLY A 677 -6.19 10.61 -17.41
N HIS A 678 -4.87 10.56 -17.54
CA HIS A 678 -4.15 9.31 -17.70
C HIS A 678 -2.75 9.45 -17.08
N PHE A 679 -2.19 8.33 -16.67
CA PHE A 679 -0.81 8.24 -16.19
C PHE A 679 -0.02 7.16 -16.95
N SER A 680 1.30 7.29 -16.89
CA SER A 680 2.27 6.29 -17.27
C SER A 680 3.35 6.22 -16.19
N ALA A 681 4.40 5.41 -16.39
CA ALA A 681 5.50 5.29 -15.43
C ALA A 681 6.19 6.63 -15.14
N ILE A 682 6.06 7.61 -16.04
CA ILE A 682 6.90 8.80 -16.04
C ILE A 682 6.15 10.08 -16.45
N ALA A 683 4.88 9.99 -16.82
CA ALA A 683 4.04 11.12 -17.21
C ALA A 683 2.65 10.99 -16.57
N GLN A 684 2.04 12.10 -16.22
CA GLN A 684 0.67 12.17 -15.73
C GLN A 684 0.01 13.45 -16.20
N VAL A 685 -1.26 13.36 -16.55
CA VAL A 685 -2.08 14.52 -16.93
C VAL A 685 -3.49 14.33 -16.41
N VAL A 686 -4.07 15.42 -15.91
CA VAL A 686 -5.43 15.47 -15.38
C VAL A 686 -6.09 16.75 -15.86
N ALA A 687 -7.26 16.60 -16.48
CA ALA A 687 -8.16 17.69 -16.80
C ALA A 687 -9.30 17.71 -15.78
N TYR A 688 -9.65 18.91 -15.32
CA TYR A 688 -10.73 19.21 -14.38
C TYR A 688 -11.75 20.08 -15.11
N PRO A 689 -12.74 19.47 -15.80
CA PRO A 689 -13.64 20.20 -16.70
C PRO A 689 -14.46 21.28 -15.98
N GLU A 690 -14.94 21.02 -14.77
CA GLU A 690 -15.74 21.98 -14.00
C GLU A 690 -14.93 23.20 -13.53
N GLN A 691 -13.61 23.06 -13.39
CA GLN A 691 -12.71 24.10 -12.93
C GLN A 691 -11.95 24.79 -14.09
N GLU A 692 -12.23 24.38 -15.33
CA GLU A 692 -11.51 24.82 -16.54
C GLU A 692 -9.98 24.79 -16.35
N LEU A 693 -9.48 23.66 -15.84
CA LEU A 693 -8.10 23.49 -15.41
C LEU A 693 -7.53 22.19 -15.97
N THR A 694 -6.33 22.23 -16.53
CA THR A 694 -5.58 21.03 -16.93
C THR A 694 -4.17 21.10 -16.37
N VAL A 695 -3.70 20.03 -15.74
CA VAL A 695 -2.36 19.93 -15.17
C VAL A 695 -1.66 18.70 -15.73
N SER A 696 -0.43 18.85 -16.19
CA SER A 696 0.45 17.75 -16.57
C SER A 696 1.77 17.81 -15.84
N VAL A 697 2.32 16.63 -15.55
CA VAL A 697 3.59 16.42 -14.88
C VAL A 697 4.35 15.34 -15.64
N ARG A 698 5.63 15.58 -15.89
CA ARG A 698 6.60 14.62 -16.42
C ARG A 698 7.75 14.49 -15.44
N LEU A 699 8.16 13.26 -15.16
CA LEU A 699 9.26 12.94 -14.24
C LEU A 699 10.43 12.25 -14.95
N GLU A 700 11.65 12.71 -14.72
CA GLU A 700 12.87 11.91 -14.92
C GLU A 700 13.37 11.45 -13.54
N LEU A 701 13.65 10.16 -13.42
CA LEU A 701 13.98 9.50 -12.17
C LEU A 701 15.44 9.05 -12.19
N SER A 702 16.12 9.13 -11.04
CA SER A 702 17.55 8.79 -10.95
C SER A 702 17.88 7.31 -11.04
N TYR A 703 16.87 6.46 -10.90
CA TYR A 703 16.99 5.02 -11.05
C TYR A 703 15.63 4.44 -11.45
N GLU A 704 15.63 3.21 -11.99
CA GLU A 704 14.39 2.49 -12.30
C GLU A 704 13.49 2.44 -11.06
N ASP A 705 12.26 2.94 -11.19
CA ASP A 705 11.28 2.95 -10.11
C ASP A 705 10.72 1.55 -9.87
N PRO A 706 11.28 0.76 -8.93
CA PRO A 706 10.93 -0.64 -8.77
C PRO A 706 9.58 -0.82 -8.06
N ASN A 707 9.03 0.28 -7.54
CA ASN A 707 7.85 0.32 -6.69
C ASN A 707 6.70 1.12 -7.32
N ASN A 708 6.87 1.62 -8.54
CA ASN A 708 5.87 2.42 -9.24
C ASN A 708 5.40 3.63 -8.39
N ILE A 709 6.34 4.26 -7.67
CA ILE A 709 6.12 5.43 -6.82
C ILE A 709 5.92 6.70 -7.66
N ALA A 710 6.50 6.77 -8.85
CA ALA A 710 6.43 7.93 -9.72
C ALA A 710 5.00 8.35 -10.05
N PRO A 711 4.07 7.45 -10.43
CA PRO A 711 2.64 7.78 -10.57
C PRO A 711 1.99 8.35 -9.29
N LEU A 712 2.37 7.87 -8.10
CA LEU A 712 1.83 8.37 -6.84
C LEU A 712 2.39 9.77 -6.51
N ALA A 713 3.70 9.97 -6.74
CA ALA A 713 4.37 11.24 -6.51
C ALA A 713 3.89 12.31 -7.49
N SER A 714 3.69 11.96 -8.76
CA SER A 714 3.11 12.87 -9.76
C SER A 714 1.64 13.18 -9.45
N ARG A 715 0.87 12.24 -8.90
CA ARG A 715 -0.52 12.49 -8.50
C ARG A 715 -0.61 13.50 -7.37
N ALA A 716 0.19 13.32 -6.32
CA ALA A 716 0.25 14.27 -5.22
C ALA A 716 0.67 15.68 -5.68
N LEU A 717 1.60 15.78 -6.65
CA LEU A 717 1.99 17.05 -7.24
C LEU A 717 0.84 17.69 -8.04
N VAL A 718 0.17 16.91 -8.89
CA VAL A 718 -0.99 17.39 -9.66
C VAL A 718 -2.08 17.92 -8.75
N GLU A 719 -2.45 17.18 -7.70
CA GLU A 719 -3.45 17.58 -6.72
C GLU A 719 -3.02 18.84 -5.95
N ALA A 720 -1.76 18.91 -5.53
CA ALA A 720 -1.22 20.09 -4.83
C ALA A 720 -1.21 21.34 -5.71
N LEU A 721 -0.92 21.21 -7.00
CA LEU A 721 -0.94 22.32 -7.95
C LEU A 721 -2.35 22.74 -8.32
N ALA A 722 -3.28 21.79 -8.43
CA ALA A 722 -4.69 22.09 -8.71
C ALA A 722 -5.40 22.78 -7.54
N GLY A 723 -4.97 22.50 -6.29
CA GLY A 723 -5.50 23.14 -5.08
C GLY A 723 -4.96 24.54 -4.78
N ARG A 724 -3.93 25.00 -5.48
CA ARG A 724 -3.40 26.38 -5.37
C ARG A 724 -4.14 27.30 -6.36
#